data_AF-A0A1G6VRR4-F1
#
_entry.id   AF-A0A1G6VRR4-F1
#
_cell.length_a   1.000
_cell.length_b   1.000
_cell.length_c   1.000
_cell.angle_alpha   90.00
_cell.angle_beta   90.00
_cell.angle_gamma   90.00
#
_symmetry.space_group_name_H-M   'P 1'
#
loop_
_entity.id
_entity.type
_entity.pdbx_description
1 polymer ?
#
loop_
_entity_poly.entity_id
_entity_poly.type
_entity_poly.pdbx_seq_one_letter_code
_entity_poly.pdbx_strand_id
1 'polypeptide(L)'
;MRDRKSRKIHGCILIGFVVLYLLPYLKCSAQDEPVLLTDTIALKSVWLNKSPWKFHSGDSLQWAQPGFSDSSWVTLSETGFGRDRYSRAQVPQGWQGFGWFRLWVKKQDASSTGTWGLYLNHDAASEVYFDGKKIASLGKVGHSKLEMTAVREPYQCIPLAITDTLPHLLAIRYSNFREYYPNFVGFESSIQDLDTMNRSQKAEREIMGTMLMSVSVSAILVILHLLIYIFYPRQKIHLYYVLFVSIVGLGLYARYQTFVATDPADQVLATRVFLAFVTLHLSLGLLMLYQACYNRLPRRKTLVMLLCSWPVPIIAFTDWYEFWNNPLIEKLHNWYQVIFVLIFYTDAFVAMVRAIQKGNKKLWVIAVGMVLLVTVGTVVGSNMFGWFTTIQVMIAFAWGNLLMPVMFSIYLAIDVAAANRNLAVQLDLNEKLASENLAKEQEKSRLIAGQADRLEKTVLERTAQVRQQAEKLREMDAVKSRFFVNLTHEFKTPLNLIINPAKELLRQSKEAVPQRYAQFILQNSERLLQLINQLLDLSKLESGQLRADVQSVELVQWLSAYVQQHNSLAEHRNIRLHFSCDHARMWVQTDLDKIKKMVQNLLSNAIKFSNDDSEIVIVLDKTGTKEFTISVTDHGIGIPAGKLPFIFDRFYQVDGSDSRSREGAGIGLALTKELAVLLNGTITVNSVSGEGSTFILTLPYIESTGKIEIHNNDMEQIGPGRADQESDTRGLLQPEAAEDDLPLILLVEDNADLREFITLSFSEDYRVITASDGEEGIRMALEKIPSLVITDLMMPKKDGYQVCEALKSDERTSHIPIVMLTAKTDTDSRIQGIVTGADAYLAKPFDKRELVAVIENLVKVRKQLREKYGQQEVWLTGFEQLPSIEQKFLDKVRNAIADNIEDSSFGTDQLASEMALSRTQLHRKLKQLINQSPGEMIRVFRMLRANELLQQSAGTVAEVGYMVGYGNPANFSTSFTKHFGYPPSEAAKRF
;
A
#
# COMPACT_ATOMS: atom_id res chain seq x y z
N MET A 1 -121.65 -2.36 28.25
CA MET A 1 -122.10 -3.43 29.18
C MET A 1 -121.96 -4.80 28.48
N ARG A 2 -121.70 -5.87 29.25
CA ARG A 2 -121.81 -7.30 28.86
C ARG A 2 -121.17 -7.76 27.54
N ASP A 3 -119.85 -7.94 27.62
CA ASP A 3 -119.10 -9.13 27.15
C ASP A 3 -119.97 -10.41 26.91
N ARG A 4 -119.87 -11.07 25.73
CA ARG A 4 -119.26 -12.42 25.57
C ARG A 4 -119.30 -13.08 24.17
N LYS A 5 -118.19 -13.79 23.88
CA LYS A 5 -118.03 -15.03 23.05
C LYS A 5 -118.24 -15.00 21.52
N SER A 6 -117.10 -14.86 20.84
CA SER A 6 -116.74 -15.44 19.53
C SER A 6 -117.16 -16.92 19.31
N ARG A 7 -117.67 -17.25 18.08
CA ARG A 7 -116.93 -18.10 17.10
C ARG A 7 -117.65 -18.35 15.73
N LYS A 8 -116.92 -18.01 14.66
CA LYS A 8 -116.69 -18.74 13.38
C LYS A 8 -117.77 -18.95 12.27
N ILE A 9 -117.25 -18.81 11.02
CA ILE A 9 -117.52 -19.53 9.74
C ILE A 9 -118.43 -18.86 8.66
N HIS A 10 -117.76 -18.51 7.54
CA HIS A 10 -118.11 -18.48 6.09
C HIS A 10 -119.53 -18.06 5.59
N GLY A 11 -119.68 -17.45 4.41
CA GLY A 11 -118.67 -17.13 3.37
C GLY A 11 -119.25 -16.28 2.22
N CYS A 12 -118.38 -15.88 1.29
CA CYS A 12 -118.66 -14.88 0.24
C CYS A 12 -119.54 -15.38 -0.92
N ILE A 13 -120.20 -14.46 -1.64
CA ILE A 13 -120.20 -14.40 -3.11
C ILE A 13 -120.71 -13.03 -3.62
N LEU A 14 -120.16 -12.62 -4.76
CA LEU A 14 -120.66 -11.67 -5.78
C LEU A 14 -120.00 -10.28 -5.86
N ILE A 15 -119.11 -10.13 -6.85
CA ILE A 15 -119.28 -9.29 -8.06
C ILE A 15 -118.07 -9.57 -8.97
N GLY A 16 -118.30 -9.67 -10.28
CA GLY A 16 -117.27 -9.95 -11.27
C GLY A 16 -117.65 -9.43 -12.66
N PHE A 17 -116.73 -9.58 -13.62
CA PHE A 17 -116.77 -9.05 -14.99
C PHE A 17 -116.65 -7.52 -15.15
N VAL A 18 -115.47 -7.10 -15.62
CA VAL A 18 -115.31 -6.11 -16.72
C VAL A 18 -113.88 -6.15 -17.29
N VAL A 19 -112.87 -6.49 -16.48
CA VAL A 19 -111.45 -6.56 -16.92
C VAL A 19 -111.07 -7.99 -17.38
N LEU A 20 -111.57 -8.42 -18.54
CA LEU A 20 -111.34 -9.79 -19.06
C LEU A 20 -110.97 -9.82 -20.56
N TYR A 21 -110.29 -8.79 -21.07
CA TYR A 21 -109.95 -8.68 -22.50
C TYR A 21 -108.52 -8.24 -22.86
N LEU A 22 -107.59 -8.14 -21.89
CA LEU A 22 -106.20 -7.72 -22.14
C LEU A 22 -105.10 -8.61 -21.53
N LEU A 23 -105.45 -9.69 -20.82
CA LEU A 23 -104.48 -10.58 -20.13
C LEU A 23 -104.03 -11.88 -20.83
N PRO A 24 -104.55 -12.34 -21.99
CA PRO A 24 -104.00 -13.54 -22.65
C PRO A 24 -102.56 -13.42 -23.17
N TYR A 25 -102.06 -12.21 -23.44
CA TYR A 25 -100.84 -11.98 -24.24
C TYR A 25 -99.53 -11.88 -23.45
N LEU A 26 -99.53 -12.10 -22.12
CA LEU A 26 -98.32 -12.04 -21.29
C LEU A 26 -98.02 -13.33 -20.52
N LYS A 27 -98.29 -14.49 -21.15
CA LYS A 27 -97.51 -15.71 -20.86
C LYS A 27 -96.21 -15.69 -21.65
N CYS A 28 -95.22 -14.94 -21.17
CA CYS A 28 -93.84 -15.29 -21.51
C CYS A 28 -93.57 -16.67 -20.91
N SER A 29 -92.95 -17.58 -21.66
CA SER A 29 -92.61 -18.92 -21.19
C SER A 29 -91.35 -18.84 -20.32
N ALA A 30 -91.48 -18.22 -19.15
CA ALA A 30 -90.47 -18.34 -18.10
C ALA A 30 -90.29 -19.81 -17.71
N GLN A 31 -89.12 -20.11 -17.16
CA GLN A 31 -88.76 -21.42 -16.65
C GLN A 31 -89.76 -21.94 -15.60
N ASP A 32 -90.12 -23.23 -15.70
CA ASP A 32 -91.25 -23.82 -14.95
C ASP A 32 -91.20 -23.58 -13.43
N GLU A 33 -90.00 -23.55 -12.84
CA GLU A 33 -89.75 -22.99 -11.51
C GLU A 33 -88.49 -22.09 -11.52
N PRO A 34 -88.56 -20.82 -11.03
CA PRO A 34 -87.39 -19.96 -10.87
C PRO A 34 -86.58 -20.35 -9.62
N VAL A 35 -85.26 -20.08 -9.63
CA VAL A 35 -84.38 -20.35 -8.49
C VAL A 35 -84.73 -19.44 -7.31
N LEU A 36 -85.25 -20.04 -6.24
CA LEU A 36 -85.63 -19.35 -5.01
C LEU A 36 -84.39 -19.02 -4.16
N LEU A 37 -84.13 -17.72 -3.99
CA LEU A 37 -83.14 -17.18 -3.06
C LEU A 37 -83.80 -17.09 -1.67
N THR A 38 -83.29 -17.88 -0.72
CA THR A 38 -83.83 -17.96 0.64
C THR A 38 -83.17 -16.92 1.56
N ASP A 39 -83.94 -15.94 2.02
CA ASP A 39 -83.45 -14.87 2.91
C ASP A 39 -82.98 -15.39 4.29
N THR A 40 -83.37 -16.62 4.66
CA THR A 40 -83.19 -17.21 6.00
C THR A 40 -81.79 -17.75 6.31
N ILE A 41 -80.82 -17.67 5.38
CA ILE A 41 -79.41 -17.99 5.67
C ILE A 41 -78.47 -16.91 5.10
N ALA A 42 -78.43 -15.74 5.73
CA ALA A 42 -77.52 -14.62 5.45
C ALA A 42 -76.00 -14.93 5.65
N LEU A 43 -75.61 -16.21 5.70
CA LEU A 43 -74.26 -16.70 5.97
C LEU A 43 -73.76 -17.75 4.95
N LYS A 44 -74.56 -18.13 3.94
CA LYS A 44 -74.16 -19.10 2.91
C LYS A 44 -74.40 -18.56 1.51
N SER A 45 -73.40 -18.69 0.63
CA SER A 45 -73.55 -18.41 -0.79
C SER A 45 -74.37 -19.50 -1.49
N VAL A 46 -75.32 -19.07 -2.32
CA VAL A 46 -76.11 -19.94 -3.20
C VAL A 46 -75.32 -20.16 -4.48
N TRP A 47 -74.73 -21.34 -4.63
CA TRP A 47 -73.97 -21.69 -5.83
C TRP A 47 -74.91 -22.05 -6.99
N LEU A 48 -74.82 -21.28 -8.07
CA LEU A 48 -75.66 -21.41 -9.26
C LEU A 48 -75.08 -22.37 -10.31
N ASN A 49 -73.87 -22.90 -10.09
CA ASN A 49 -73.19 -23.74 -11.08
C ASN A 49 -73.92 -25.06 -11.39
N LYS A 50 -74.86 -25.51 -10.53
CA LYS A 50 -75.75 -26.66 -10.75
C LYS A 50 -77.24 -26.29 -10.84
N SER A 51 -77.54 -25.00 -11.04
CA SER A 51 -78.90 -24.55 -11.36
C SER A 51 -79.25 -24.93 -12.81
N PRO A 52 -80.56 -25.05 -13.15
CA PRO A 52 -80.99 -25.44 -14.49
C PRO A 52 -80.86 -24.29 -15.52
N TRP A 53 -79.63 -23.94 -15.92
CA TRP A 53 -79.40 -22.86 -16.89
C TRP A 53 -79.95 -23.20 -18.28
N LYS A 54 -80.58 -22.23 -18.94
CA LYS A 54 -80.95 -22.28 -20.36
C LYS A 54 -79.79 -21.81 -21.23
N PHE A 55 -79.55 -22.45 -22.38
CA PHE A 55 -78.43 -22.16 -23.28
C PHE A 55 -78.84 -22.04 -24.76
N HIS A 56 -78.19 -21.11 -25.47
CA HIS A 56 -78.27 -20.95 -26.92
C HIS A 56 -76.93 -20.48 -27.52
N SER A 57 -76.50 -21.08 -28.64
CA SER A 57 -75.14 -20.90 -29.20
C SER A 57 -74.97 -19.71 -30.16
N GLY A 58 -76.05 -19.14 -30.69
CA GLY A 58 -75.99 -17.94 -31.54
C GLY A 58 -75.72 -16.66 -30.74
N ASP A 59 -76.00 -15.49 -31.33
CA ASP A 59 -75.88 -14.21 -30.64
C ASP A 59 -77.00 -13.21 -30.98
N SER A 60 -77.65 -12.65 -29.95
CA SER A 60 -78.51 -11.46 -30.08
C SER A 60 -78.74 -10.80 -28.73
N LEU A 61 -78.52 -9.48 -28.65
CA LEU A 61 -78.78 -8.67 -27.45
C LEU A 61 -80.26 -8.68 -27.01
N GLN A 62 -81.20 -9.04 -27.91
CA GLN A 62 -82.62 -9.19 -27.55
C GLN A 62 -82.86 -10.34 -26.57
N TRP A 63 -81.98 -11.33 -26.50
CA TRP A 63 -82.14 -12.47 -25.60
C TRP A 63 -81.82 -12.16 -24.14
N ALA A 64 -81.21 -11.01 -23.85
CA ALA A 64 -81.11 -10.49 -22.49
C ALA A 64 -82.49 -10.08 -21.91
N GLN A 65 -83.50 -9.86 -22.75
CA GLN A 65 -84.78 -9.28 -22.34
C GLN A 65 -85.69 -10.34 -21.67
N PRO A 66 -86.33 -10.01 -20.51
CA PRO A 66 -87.30 -10.89 -19.84
C PRO A 66 -88.46 -11.35 -20.71
N GLY A 67 -88.90 -10.51 -21.66
CA GLY A 67 -90.01 -10.83 -22.57
C GLY A 67 -89.66 -11.82 -23.69
N PHE A 68 -88.39 -12.14 -23.91
CA PHE A 68 -87.98 -13.12 -24.91
C PHE A 68 -88.11 -14.55 -24.37
N SER A 69 -88.77 -15.44 -25.11
CA SER A 69 -89.04 -16.83 -24.70
C SER A 69 -87.80 -17.72 -24.84
N ASP A 70 -87.36 -18.35 -23.75
CA ASP A 70 -86.25 -19.33 -23.72
C ASP A 70 -86.72 -20.80 -23.73
N SER A 71 -88.00 -21.04 -24.04
CA SER A 71 -88.60 -22.38 -24.11
C SER A 71 -87.93 -23.33 -25.10
N SER A 72 -87.33 -22.81 -26.19
CA SER A 72 -86.57 -23.58 -27.18
C SER A 72 -85.10 -23.79 -26.83
N TRP A 73 -84.62 -23.24 -25.71
CA TRP A 73 -83.20 -23.27 -25.33
C TRP A 73 -82.84 -24.58 -24.61
N VAL A 74 -81.62 -25.06 -24.86
CA VAL A 74 -81.10 -26.29 -24.23
C VAL A 74 -81.02 -26.06 -22.73
N THR A 75 -81.53 -27.00 -21.92
CA THR A 75 -81.44 -26.90 -20.46
C THR A 75 -80.26 -27.70 -19.94
N LEU A 76 -79.45 -27.08 -19.08
CA LEU A 76 -78.16 -27.58 -18.61
C LEU A 76 -78.23 -28.04 -17.14
N SER A 77 -77.41 -29.01 -16.78
CA SER A 77 -77.27 -29.51 -15.40
C SER A 77 -76.08 -28.95 -14.63
N GLU A 78 -75.06 -28.45 -15.33
CA GLU A 78 -73.92 -27.71 -14.74
C GLU A 78 -73.37 -26.69 -15.75
N THR A 79 -72.84 -25.55 -15.29
CA THR A 79 -72.17 -24.52 -16.14
C THR A 79 -70.65 -24.64 -16.18
N GLY A 80 -70.06 -25.45 -15.30
CA GLY A 80 -68.62 -25.69 -15.23
C GLY A 80 -68.17 -26.77 -16.22
N PHE A 81 -68.28 -26.53 -17.52
CA PHE A 81 -68.01 -27.55 -18.54
C PHE A 81 -66.55 -28.03 -18.54
N GLY A 82 -66.37 -29.35 -18.61
CA GLY A 82 -65.07 -30.04 -18.63
C GLY A 82 -64.49 -30.39 -17.25
N ARG A 83 -65.08 -29.85 -16.17
CA ARG A 83 -64.64 -29.97 -14.76
C ARG A 83 -64.48 -31.41 -14.26
N ASP A 84 -65.07 -32.39 -14.96
CA ASP A 84 -64.74 -33.81 -14.84
C ASP A 84 -63.88 -34.29 -16.03
N ARG A 85 -62.72 -34.89 -15.72
CA ARG A 85 -61.57 -35.14 -16.59
C ARG A 85 -61.83 -36.04 -17.81
N TYR A 86 -63.00 -36.67 -17.88
CA TYR A 86 -63.37 -37.63 -18.92
C TYR A 86 -64.65 -37.25 -19.69
N SER A 87 -65.21 -36.06 -19.48
CA SER A 87 -66.49 -35.67 -20.09
C SER A 87 -66.48 -34.32 -20.81
N ARG A 88 -65.99 -34.32 -22.06
CA ARG A 88 -66.45 -33.32 -23.06
C ARG A 88 -67.95 -33.46 -23.38
N ALA A 89 -68.59 -34.56 -22.98
CA ALA A 89 -70.03 -34.79 -23.15
C ALA A 89 -70.94 -33.93 -22.24
N GLN A 90 -70.37 -33.09 -21.36
CA GLN A 90 -71.11 -32.02 -20.67
C GLN A 90 -71.17 -30.70 -21.45
N VAL A 91 -70.33 -30.51 -22.48
CA VAL A 91 -70.32 -29.27 -23.28
C VAL A 91 -71.66 -29.12 -24.03
N PRO A 92 -72.30 -27.93 -24.05
CA PRO A 92 -73.61 -27.76 -24.67
C PRO A 92 -73.62 -28.14 -26.15
N GLN A 93 -74.67 -28.82 -26.61
CA GLN A 93 -74.83 -29.17 -28.01
C GLN A 93 -74.87 -27.90 -28.88
N GLY A 94 -73.98 -27.82 -29.88
CA GLY A 94 -73.83 -26.64 -30.73
C GLY A 94 -72.90 -25.54 -30.18
N TRP A 95 -72.24 -25.75 -29.03
CA TRP A 95 -71.16 -24.88 -28.56
C TRP A 95 -69.98 -24.86 -29.54
N GLN A 96 -69.45 -23.66 -29.81
CA GLN A 96 -68.24 -23.42 -30.62
C GLN A 96 -67.33 -22.37 -29.97
N GLY A 97 -67.33 -22.29 -28.63
CA GLY A 97 -66.62 -21.23 -27.89
C GLY A 97 -67.44 -19.95 -27.67
N PHE A 98 -68.73 -19.94 -27.99
CA PHE A 98 -69.63 -18.81 -27.78
C PHE A 98 -71.04 -19.28 -27.38
N GLY A 99 -71.73 -18.49 -26.56
CA GLY A 99 -73.18 -18.56 -26.42
C GLY A 99 -73.76 -17.70 -25.30
N TRP A 100 -75.08 -17.76 -25.20
CA TRP A 100 -75.87 -17.12 -24.15
C TRP A 100 -76.37 -18.14 -23.14
N PHE A 101 -76.35 -17.75 -21.86
CA PHE A 101 -76.86 -18.51 -20.73
C PHE A 101 -77.92 -17.67 -20.02
N ARG A 102 -79.06 -18.27 -19.67
CA ARG A 102 -80.17 -17.62 -18.95
C ARG A 102 -80.57 -18.42 -17.71
N LEU A 103 -80.89 -17.73 -16.62
CA LEU A 103 -81.43 -18.31 -15.40
C LEU A 103 -82.42 -17.32 -14.76
N TRP A 104 -83.57 -17.82 -14.34
CA TRP A 104 -84.55 -17.03 -13.59
C TRP A 104 -84.28 -17.14 -12.08
N VAL A 105 -84.15 -16.01 -11.40
CA VAL A 105 -83.93 -15.92 -9.94
C VAL A 105 -85.07 -15.15 -9.28
N LYS A 106 -85.50 -15.59 -8.10
CA LYS A 106 -86.60 -14.96 -7.35
C LYS A 106 -86.29 -14.96 -5.85
N LYS A 107 -86.58 -13.84 -5.18
CA LYS A 107 -86.47 -13.69 -3.72
C LYS A 107 -87.67 -14.31 -2.99
N GLN A 108 -87.43 -14.94 -1.83
CA GLN A 108 -88.47 -15.67 -1.11
C GLN A 108 -89.41 -14.74 -0.32
N ASP A 109 -88.88 -13.75 0.39
CA ASP A 109 -89.65 -12.77 1.17
C ASP A 109 -89.29 -11.33 0.79
N ALA A 110 -90.26 -10.41 0.83
CA ALA A 110 -90.02 -8.99 0.57
C ALA A 110 -89.21 -8.33 1.70
N SER A 111 -89.22 -8.87 2.93
CA SER A 111 -88.70 -8.21 4.14
C SER A 111 -87.21 -7.85 4.13
N SER A 112 -86.36 -8.63 3.46
CA SER A 112 -84.92 -8.35 3.34
C SER A 112 -84.64 -7.17 2.39
N THR A 113 -83.99 -6.11 2.87
CA THR A 113 -83.67 -4.91 2.07
C THR A 113 -82.23 -4.89 1.54
N GLY A 114 -81.53 -6.03 1.56
CA GLY A 114 -80.13 -6.12 1.13
C GLY A 114 -79.96 -6.14 -0.39
N THR A 115 -78.95 -5.42 -0.89
CA THR A 115 -78.45 -5.61 -2.26
C THR A 115 -77.76 -6.97 -2.34
N TRP A 116 -78.06 -7.76 -3.37
CA TRP A 116 -77.41 -9.05 -3.58
C TRP A 116 -76.10 -8.85 -4.38
N GLY A 117 -75.12 -9.71 -4.16
CA GLY A 117 -73.90 -9.81 -4.95
C GLY A 117 -73.92 -11.09 -5.77
N LEU A 118 -73.51 -11.00 -7.02
CA LEU A 118 -73.18 -12.11 -7.91
C LEU A 118 -71.66 -12.21 -8.04
N TYR A 119 -71.10 -13.38 -7.74
CA TYR A 119 -69.73 -13.75 -8.05
C TYR A 119 -69.71 -14.64 -9.31
N LEU A 120 -68.70 -14.44 -10.17
CA LEU A 120 -68.56 -15.13 -11.45
C LEU A 120 -67.07 -15.42 -11.71
N ASN A 121 -66.71 -16.70 -11.77
CA ASN A 121 -65.33 -17.20 -11.91
C ASN A 121 -65.17 -17.98 -13.22
N HIS A 122 -64.30 -17.51 -14.11
CA HIS A 122 -63.93 -18.14 -15.38
C HIS A 122 -62.60 -17.60 -15.91
N ASP A 123 -62.02 -18.32 -16.88
CA ASP A 123 -60.77 -17.96 -17.57
C ASP A 123 -61.05 -17.40 -18.99
N ALA A 124 -62.18 -16.69 -19.13
CA ALA A 124 -62.84 -16.40 -20.39
C ALA A 124 -63.28 -14.94 -20.47
N ALA A 125 -64.23 -14.63 -21.35
CA ALA A 125 -64.84 -13.31 -21.45
C ALA A 125 -66.36 -13.41 -21.31
N SER A 126 -66.98 -12.50 -20.56
CA SER A 126 -68.43 -12.48 -20.39
C SER A 126 -69.02 -11.08 -20.24
N GLU A 127 -70.26 -10.92 -20.65
CA GLU A 127 -71.11 -9.77 -20.36
C GLU A 127 -72.32 -10.24 -19.54
N VAL A 128 -72.56 -9.62 -18.38
CA VAL A 128 -73.67 -9.98 -17.49
C VAL A 128 -74.78 -8.95 -17.65
N TYR A 129 -75.99 -9.47 -17.88
CA TYR A 129 -77.22 -8.72 -18.03
C TYR A 129 -78.21 -9.14 -16.94
N PHE A 130 -78.96 -8.17 -16.44
CA PHE A 130 -80.03 -8.36 -15.46
C PHE A 130 -81.25 -7.58 -15.95
N ASP A 131 -82.37 -8.28 -16.13
CA ASP A 131 -83.60 -7.77 -16.74
C ASP A 131 -83.36 -6.94 -18.02
N GLY A 132 -82.58 -7.47 -18.96
CA GLY A 132 -82.26 -6.82 -20.23
C GLY A 132 -81.18 -5.74 -20.19
N LYS A 133 -80.79 -5.26 -19.01
CA LYS A 133 -79.75 -4.23 -18.82
C LYS A 133 -78.38 -4.87 -18.57
N LYS A 134 -77.35 -4.48 -19.32
CA LYS A 134 -75.96 -4.87 -19.02
C LYS A 134 -75.53 -4.25 -17.68
N ILE A 135 -75.03 -5.08 -16.76
CA ILE A 135 -74.58 -4.66 -15.43
C ILE A 135 -73.09 -4.92 -15.18
N ALA A 136 -72.46 -5.85 -15.91
CA ALA A 136 -71.01 -6.09 -15.84
C ALA A 136 -70.40 -6.56 -17.16
N SER A 137 -69.08 -6.46 -17.26
CA SER A 137 -68.26 -6.98 -18.36
C SER A 137 -66.97 -7.52 -17.75
N LEU A 138 -66.69 -8.81 -17.90
CA LEU A 138 -65.42 -9.44 -17.55
C LEU A 138 -64.67 -9.68 -18.86
N GLY A 139 -63.67 -8.85 -19.12
CA GLY A 139 -62.98 -8.82 -20.40
C GLY A 139 -63.87 -8.40 -21.57
N LYS A 140 -63.51 -8.86 -22.77
CA LYS A 140 -64.16 -8.50 -24.05
C LYS A 140 -64.65 -9.76 -24.76
N VAL A 141 -65.97 -9.86 -24.90
CA VAL A 141 -66.64 -10.90 -25.70
C VAL A 141 -66.41 -10.65 -27.20
N GLY A 142 -66.24 -11.72 -27.98
CA GLY A 142 -66.09 -11.71 -29.44
C GLY A 142 -66.33 -13.10 -30.03
N HIS A 143 -66.26 -13.26 -31.34
CA HIS A 143 -66.57 -14.53 -32.03
C HIS A 143 -65.32 -15.29 -32.50
N SER A 144 -64.12 -14.82 -32.10
CA SER A 144 -62.85 -15.43 -32.45
C SER A 144 -61.77 -15.18 -31.40
N LYS A 145 -60.69 -15.98 -31.46
CA LYS A 145 -59.48 -15.87 -30.62
C LYS A 145 -58.74 -14.52 -30.73
N LEU A 146 -59.04 -13.74 -31.78
CA LEU A 146 -58.48 -12.40 -32.05
C LEU A 146 -59.39 -11.27 -31.54
N GLU A 147 -60.72 -11.44 -31.64
CA GLU A 147 -61.67 -10.43 -31.14
C GLU A 147 -61.82 -10.46 -29.61
N MET A 148 -61.78 -11.67 -29.04
CA MET A 148 -61.99 -11.94 -27.63
C MET A 148 -60.76 -11.55 -26.78
N THR A 149 -61.02 -11.00 -25.60
CA THR A 149 -60.01 -10.79 -24.55
C THR A 149 -60.49 -11.42 -23.24
N ALA A 150 -59.86 -12.51 -22.82
CA ALA A 150 -60.16 -13.15 -21.54
C ALA A 150 -59.70 -12.28 -20.37
N VAL A 151 -60.50 -12.18 -19.31
CA VAL A 151 -60.12 -11.56 -18.04
C VAL A 151 -60.84 -12.28 -16.91
N ARG A 152 -60.07 -12.65 -15.88
CA ARG A 152 -60.54 -13.25 -14.63
C ARG A 152 -60.49 -12.21 -13.51
N GLU A 153 -61.54 -12.07 -12.72
CA GLU A 153 -61.61 -11.10 -11.61
C GLU A 153 -61.97 -11.78 -10.29
N PRO A 154 -61.00 -12.39 -9.58
CA PRO A 154 -61.26 -13.33 -8.47
C PRO A 154 -61.95 -12.72 -7.24
N TYR A 155 -61.94 -11.40 -7.10
CA TYR A 155 -62.50 -10.68 -5.97
C TYR A 155 -63.66 -9.74 -6.36
N GLN A 156 -64.10 -9.75 -7.63
CA GLN A 156 -65.15 -8.84 -8.09
C GLN A 156 -66.55 -9.37 -7.73
N CYS A 157 -67.30 -8.55 -6.99
CA CYS A 157 -68.71 -8.77 -6.69
C CYS A 157 -69.56 -7.87 -7.59
N ILE A 158 -70.50 -8.45 -8.34
CA ILE A 158 -71.40 -7.73 -9.24
C ILE A 158 -72.71 -7.45 -8.49
N PRO A 159 -73.12 -6.18 -8.27
CA PRO A 159 -74.33 -5.85 -7.51
C PRO A 159 -75.62 -6.16 -8.29
N LEU A 160 -76.58 -6.78 -7.62
CA LEU A 160 -77.93 -7.10 -8.08
C LEU A 160 -78.97 -6.45 -7.16
N ALA A 161 -79.77 -5.54 -7.71
CA ALA A 161 -80.83 -4.85 -6.97
C ALA A 161 -82.17 -5.60 -7.11
N ILE A 162 -82.38 -6.61 -6.27
CA ILE A 162 -83.63 -7.39 -6.19
C ILE A 162 -84.52 -6.77 -5.10
N THR A 163 -85.43 -5.87 -5.50
CA THR A 163 -86.25 -5.07 -4.58
C THR A 163 -87.59 -5.70 -4.17
N ASP A 164 -88.03 -6.75 -4.87
CA ASP A 164 -89.33 -7.38 -4.67
C ASP A 164 -89.23 -8.92 -4.77
N THR A 165 -90.37 -9.60 -4.93
CA THR A 165 -90.47 -11.08 -4.99
C THR A 165 -90.97 -11.59 -6.35
N LEU A 166 -90.81 -10.82 -7.43
CA LEU A 166 -91.03 -11.29 -8.78
C LEU A 166 -89.82 -12.13 -9.28
N PRO A 167 -89.98 -12.92 -10.37
CA PRO A 167 -88.86 -13.53 -11.05
C PRO A 167 -88.10 -12.50 -11.90
N HIS A 168 -86.81 -12.37 -11.65
CA HIS A 168 -85.87 -11.57 -12.46
C HIS A 168 -85.04 -12.48 -13.37
N LEU A 169 -84.64 -11.97 -14.53
CA LEU A 169 -83.81 -12.69 -15.49
C LEU A 169 -82.34 -12.31 -15.32
N LEU A 170 -81.51 -13.29 -14.94
CA LEU A 170 -80.06 -13.22 -15.07
C LEU A 170 -79.65 -13.84 -16.42
N ALA A 171 -78.95 -13.07 -17.26
CA ALA A 171 -78.44 -13.54 -18.54
C ALA A 171 -76.94 -13.25 -18.68
N ILE A 172 -76.17 -14.23 -19.13
CA ILE A 172 -74.72 -14.14 -19.33
C ILE A 172 -74.40 -14.47 -20.78
N ARG A 173 -73.86 -13.50 -21.53
CA ARG A 173 -73.28 -13.69 -22.86
C ARG A 173 -71.81 -14.01 -22.67
N TYR A 174 -71.34 -15.16 -23.15
CA TYR A 174 -70.01 -15.70 -22.82
C TYR A 174 -69.26 -16.12 -24.08
N SER A 175 -67.94 -15.92 -24.06
CA SER A 175 -67.02 -16.27 -25.13
C SER A 175 -65.75 -16.90 -24.56
N ASN A 176 -65.36 -18.08 -25.05
CA ASN A 176 -64.10 -18.74 -24.78
C ASN A 176 -63.54 -19.42 -26.04
N PHE A 177 -62.62 -18.71 -26.70
CA PHE A 177 -61.81 -19.19 -27.84
C PHE A 177 -60.33 -19.40 -27.44
N ARG A 178 -60.05 -19.51 -26.13
CA ARG A 178 -58.72 -19.72 -25.58
C ARG A 178 -58.80 -20.70 -24.41
N GLU A 179 -58.72 -22.00 -24.72
CA GLU A 179 -58.63 -23.08 -23.73
C GLU A 179 -57.27 -23.00 -22.98
N TYR A 180 -57.14 -22.05 -22.04
CA TYR A 180 -56.01 -21.93 -21.11
C TYR A 180 -55.82 -23.21 -20.27
N TYR A 181 -56.95 -23.86 -19.96
CA TYR A 181 -57.06 -25.16 -19.35
C TYR A 181 -57.95 -26.05 -20.25
N PRO A 182 -57.40 -26.96 -21.07
CA PRO A 182 -58.12 -27.78 -22.07
C PRO A 182 -59.38 -28.56 -21.62
N ASN A 183 -59.57 -28.78 -20.31
CA ASN A 183 -60.78 -29.37 -19.71
C ASN A 183 -61.52 -28.37 -18.79
N PHE A 184 -61.42 -27.06 -19.00
CA PHE A 184 -62.25 -26.07 -18.31
C PHE A 184 -62.65 -24.95 -19.27
N VAL A 185 -63.89 -25.01 -19.76
CA VAL A 185 -64.40 -24.16 -20.85
C VAL A 185 -65.68 -23.39 -20.44
N GLY A 186 -66.13 -23.58 -19.20
CA GLY A 186 -67.35 -22.98 -18.64
C GLY A 186 -67.11 -21.88 -17.59
N PHE A 187 -68.09 -21.69 -16.71
CA PHE A 187 -68.00 -20.74 -15.61
C PHE A 187 -68.65 -21.27 -14.33
N GLU A 188 -68.17 -20.78 -13.20
CA GLU A 188 -68.76 -20.98 -11.88
C GLU A 188 -69.39 -19.68 -11.42
N SER A 189 -70.55 -19.73 -10.78
CA SER A 189 -71.22 -18.53 -10.25
C SER A 189 -71.95 -18.81 -8.93
N SER A 190 -72.07 -17.77 -8.10
CA SER A 190 -72.83 -17.83 -6.85
C SER A 190 -73.43 -16.48 -6.48
N ILE A 191 -74.54 -16.50 -5.74
CA ILE A 191 -75.24 -15.31 -5.24
C ILE A 191 -75.28 -15.33 -3.70
N GLN A 192 -75.08 -14.16 -3.08
CA GLN A 192 -75.16 -13.94 -1.63
C GLN A 192 -75.53 -12.48 -1.36
N ASP A 193 -75.87 -12.10 -0.12
CA ASP A 193 -75.85 -10.69 0.31
C ASP A 193 -74.52 -10.01 -0.05
N LEU A 194 -74.58 -8.82 -0.66
CA LEU A 194 -73.41 -8.14 -1.23
C LEU A 194 -72.40 -7.71 -0.15
N ASP A 195 -72.89 -7.26 1.00
CA ASP A 195 -72.04 -6.79 2.10
C ASP A 195 -71.26 -7.96 2.72
N THR A 196 -71.93 -9.10 2.90
CA THR A 196 -71.34 -10.37 3.36
C THR A 196 -70.35 -10.93 2.33
N MET A 197 -70.69 -10.90 1.04
CA MET A 197 -69.80 -11.32 -0.04
C MET A 197 -68.53 -10.46 -0.10
N ASN A 198 -68.68 -9.12 -0.07
CA ASN A 198 -67.55 -8.18 -0.03
C ASN A 198 -66.65 -8.39 1.19
N ARG A 199 -67.21 -8.64 2.38
CA ARG A 199 -66.44 -8.96 3.59
C ARG A 199 -65.67 -10.27 3.45
N SER A 200 -66.29 -11.31 2.88
CA SER A 200 -65.63 -12.59 2.62
C SER A 200 -64.48 -12.44 1.62
N GLN A 201 -64.71 -11.77 0.49
CA GLN A 201 -63.69 -11.54 -0.53
C GLN A 201 -62.53 -10.67 -0.02
N LYS A 202 -62.82 -9.65 0.81
CA LYS A 202 -61.79 -8.85 1.48
C LYS A 202 -60.94 -9.69 2.44
N ALA A 203 -61.56 -10.53 3.26
CA ALA A 203 -60.84 -11.41 4.18
C ALA A 203 -59.98 -12.44 3.43
N GLU A 204 -60.49 -13.04 2.35
CA GLU A 204 -59.71 -13.97 1.52
C GLU A 204 -58.52 -13.28 0.87
N ARG A 205 -58.70 -12.07 0.32
CA ARG A 205 -57.61 -11.25 -0.25
C ARG A 205 -56.56 -10.86 0.79
N GLU A 206 -56.97 -10.46 1.99
CA GLU A 206 -56.05 -10.18 3.11
C GLU A 206 -55.24 -11.41 3.52
N ILE A 207 -55.85 -12.59 3.48
CA ILE A 207 -55.18 -13.86 3.78
C ILE A 207 -54.20 -14.26 2.67
N MET A 208 -54.53 -14.06 1.39
CA MET A 208 -53.54 -14.21 0.31
C MET A 208 -52.36 -13.25 0.48
N GLY A 209 -52.59 -12.06 1.05
CA GLY A 209 -51.54 -11.13 1.47
C GLY A 209 -50.48 -11.73 2.41
N THR A 210 -50.81 -12.78 3.19
CA THR A 210 -49.83 -13.47 4.05
C THR A 210 -48.76 -14.23 3.24
N MET A 211 -49.09 -14.68 2.03
CA MET A 211 -48.08 -15.23 1.11
C MET A 211 -47.10 -14.14 0.67
N LEU A 212 -47.61 -12.95 0.30
CA LEU A 212 -46.76 -11.83 -0.12
C LEU A 212 -45.85 -11.32 1.02
N MET A 213 -46.35 -11.25 2.26
CA MET A 213 -45.51 -10.98 3.43
C MET A 213 -44.39 -12.02 3.59
N SER A 214 -44.69 -13.29 3.32
CA SER A 214 -43.69 -14.38 3.37
C SER A 214 -42.68 -14.31 2.23
N VAL A 215 -43.07 -13.80 1.05
CA VAL A 215 -42.13 -13.46 -0.04
C VAL A 215 -41.20 -12.32 0.40
N SER A 216 -41.72 -11.26 1.04
CA SER A 216 -40.90 -10.15 1.56
C SER A 216 -39.90 -10.60 2.62
N VAL A 217 -40.31 -11.44 3.58
CA VAL A 217 -39.38 -12.03 4.58
C VAL A 217 -38.32 -12.89 3.89
N SER A 218 -38.70 -13.69 2.90
CA SER A 218 -37.74 -14.50 2.11
C SER A 218 -36.73 -13.62 1.38
N ALA A 219 -37.16 -12.51 0.79
CA ALA A 219 -36.28 -11.55 0.10
C ALA A 219 -35.31 -10.85 1.06
N ILE A 220 -35.76 -10.43 2.25
CA ILE A 220 -34.89 -9.85 3.30
C ILE A 220 -33.82 -10.86 3.74
N LEU A 221 -34.20 -12.12 3.97
CA LEU A 221 -33.28 -13.19 4.35
C LEU A 221 -32.27 -13.52 3.23
N VAL A 222 -32.71 -13.47 1.96
CA VAL A 222 -31.83 -13.61 0.78
C VAL A 222 -30.82 -12.46 0.72
N ILE A 223 -31.25 -11.20 0.86
CA ILE A 223 -30.35 -10.04 0.83
C ILE A 223 -29.33 -10.11 1.98
N LEU A 224 -29.79 -10.41 3.21
CA LEU A 224 -28.93 -10.55 4.38
C LEU A 224 -27.82 -11.60 4.15
N HIS A 225 -28.18 -12.82 3.73
CA HIS A 225 -27.20 -13.88 3.54
C HIS A 225 -26.38 -13.74 2.24
N LEU A 226 -26.87 -13.02 1.23
CA LEU A 226 -26.07 -12.63 0.06
C LEU A 226 -24.98 -11.62 0.45
N LEU A 227 -25.31 -10.60 1.27
CA LEU A 227 -24.32 -9.65 1.80
C LEU A 227 -23.26 -10.37 2.64
N ILE A 228 -23.67 -11.27 3.55
CA ILE A 228 -22.72 -12.08 4.34
C ILE A 228 -21.83 -12.94 3.43
N TYR A 229 -22.37 -13.52 2.35
CA TYR A 229 -21.56 -14.26 1.37
C TYR A 229 -20.58 -13.36 0.60
N ILE A 230 -20.95 -12.14 0.25
CA ILE A 230 -20.07 -11.17 -0.44
C ILE A 230 -18.89 -10.77 0.46
N PHE A 231 -19.13 -10.52 1.75
CA PHE A 231 -18.05 -10.22 2.70
C PHE A 231 -17.22 -11.45 3.11
N TYR A 232 -17.83 -12.64 3.14
CA TYR A 232 -17.19 -13.89 3.58
C TYR A 232 -17.32 -15.04 2.55
N PRO A 233 -16.79 -14.91 1.30
CA PRO A 233 -17.05 -15.85 0.21
C PRO A 233 -16.47 -17.26 0.41
N ARG A 234 -15.62 -17.46 1.44
CA ARG A 234 -15.19 -18.79 1.89
C ARG A 234 -16.33 -19.58 2.54
N GLN A 235 -17.33 -18.92 3.14
CA GLN A 235 -18.49 -19.52 3.81
C GLN A 235 -19.62 -19.85 2.82
N LYS A 236 -19.37 -20.79 1.90
CA LYS A 236 -20.29 -21.17 0.81
C LYS A 236 -21.68 -21.63 1.27
N ILE A 237 -21.87 -21.95 2.54
CA ILE A 237 -23.18 -22.28 3.12
C ILE A 237 -24.20 -21.13 2.97
N HIS A 238 -23.75 -19.87 2.97
CA HIS A 238 -24.61 -18.70 2.71
C HIS A 238 -25.09 -18.61 1.26
N LEU A 239 -24.28 -19.03 0.28
CA LEU A 239 -24.72 -19.12 -1.12
C LEU A 239 -25.79 -20.21 -1.30
N TYR A 240 -25.64 -21.37 -0.66
CA TYR A 240 -26.67 -22.42 -0.70
C TYR A 240 -27.96 -22.01 0.03
N TYR A 241 -27.85 -21.24 1.12
CA TYR A 241 -29.00 -20.60 1.76
C TYR A 241 -29.73 -19.66 0.80
N VAL A 242 -29.01 -18.75 0.16
CA VAL A 242 -29.57 -17.80 -0.82
C VAL A 242 -30.33 -18.54 -1.92
N LEU A 243 -29.75 -19.59 -2.51
CA LEU A 243 -30.40 -20.41 -3.54
C LEU A 243 -31.68 -21.08 -3.04
N PHE A 244 -31.66 -21.70 -1.85
CA PHE A 244 -32.82 -22.33 -1.24
C PHE A 244 -33.95 -21.32 -0.98
N VAL A 245 -33.67 -20.21 -0.29
CA VAL A 245 -34.69 -19.25 0.12
C VAL A 245 -35.22 -18.41 -1.06
N SER A 246 -34.40 -18.19 -2.10
CA SER A 246 -34.86 -17.56 -3.35
C SER A 246 -35.93 -18.41 -4.05
N ILE A 247 -35.76 -19.74 -4.08
CA ILE A 247 -36.75 -20.65 -4.65
C ILE A 247 -38.00 -20.78 -3.77
N VAL A 248 -37.86 -20.72 -2.43
CA VAL A 248 -39.02 -20.63 -1.51
C VAL A 248 -39.82 -19.33 -1.74
N GLY A 249 -39.15 -18.17 -1.83
CA GLY A 249 -39.80 -16.90 -2.12
C GLY A 249 -40.48 -16.89 -3.50
N LEU A 250 -39.80 -17.37 -4.54
CA LEU A 250 -40.38 -17.48 -5.89
C LEU A 250 -41.59 -18.43 -5.92
N GLY A 251 -41.53 -19.54 -5.19
CA GLY A 251 -42.63 -20.50 -5.06
C GLY A 251 -43.88 -19.91 -4.39
N LEU A 252 -43.69 -19.16 -3.30
CA LEU A 252 -44.78 -18.47 -2.62
C LEU A 252 -45.37 -17.34 -3.46
N TYR A 253 -44.54 -16.60 -4.20
CA TYR A 253 -45.01 -15.56 -5.14
C TYR A 253 -45.80 -16.16 -6.31
N ALA A 254 -45.28 -17.24 -6.90
CA ALA A 254 -45.98 -18.00 -7.93
C ALA A 254 -47.33 -18.52 -7.39
N ARG A 255 -47.37 -19.08 -6.18
CA ARG A 255 -48.61 -19.56 -5.57
C ARG A 255 -49.64 -18.45 -5.35
N TYR A 256 -49.22 -17.29 -4.87
CA TYR A 256 -50.06 -16.09 -4.76
C TYR A 256 -50.67 -15.71 -6.12
N GLN A 257 -49.84 -15.65 -7.18
CA GLN A 257 -50.32 -15.31 -8.52
C GLN A 257 -51.30 -16.35 -9.10
N THR A 258 -51.23 -17.65 -8.73
CA THR A 258 -52.25 -18.64 -9.16
C THR A 258 -53.68 -18.31 -8.71
N PHE A 259 -53.85 -17.50 -7.65
CA PHE A 259 -55.15 -17.07 -7.17
C PHE A 259 -55.50 -15.64 -7.60
N VAL A 260 -54.52 -14.74 -7.65
CA VAL A 260 -54.74 -13.28 -7.80
C VAL A 260 -54.59 -12.77 -9.23
N ALA A 261 -53.90 -13.49 -10.13
CA ALA A 261 -53.71 -13.05 -11.52
C ALA A 261 -55.05 -12.89 -12.28
N THR A 262 -55.14 -11.82 -13.07
CA THR A 262 -56.33 -11.44 -13.84
C THR A 262 -56.25 -11.78 -15.33
N ASP A 263 -55.05 -11.93 -15.90
CA ASP A 263 -54.85 -12.65 -17.18
C ASP A 263 -54.68 -14.14 -16.89
N PRO A 264 -55.53 -15.03 -17.45
CA PRO A 264 -55.35 -16.48 -17.34
C PRO A 264 -54.01 -16.99 -17.90
N ALA A 265 -53.34 -16.24 -18.80
CA ALA A 265 -51.99 -16.56 -19.26
C ALA A 265 -50.97 -16.52 -18.10
N ASP A 266 -50.99 -15.44 -17.33
CA ASP A 266 -50.14 -15.26 -16.16
C ASP A 266 -50.51 -16.24 -15.05
N GLN A 267 -51.81 -16.56 -14.89
CA GLN A 267 -52.26 -17.58 -13.96
C GLN A 267 -51.70 -18.97 -14.33
N VAL A 268 -51.78 -19.38 -15.60
CA VAL A 268 -51.21 -20.65 -16.09
C VAL A 268 -49.69 -20.66 -15.89
N LEU A 269 -48.99 -19.57 -16.22
CA LEU A 269 -47.53 -19.47 -16.04
C LEU A 269 -47.13 -19.54 -14.56
N ALA A 270 -47.80 -18.79 -13.69
CA ALA A 270 -47.60 -18.84 -12.25
C ALA A 270 -47.86 -20.24 -11.69
N THR A 271 -48.87 -20.95 -12.21
CA THR A 271 -49.14 -22.33 -11.79
C THR A 271 -48.02 -23.26 -12.28
N ARG A 272 -47.51 -23.10 -13.51
CA ARG A 272 -46.33 -23.84 -14.03
C ARG A 272 -45.09 -23.69 -13.15
N VAL A 273 -44.77 -22.46 -12.76
CA VAL A 273 -43.70 -22.16 -11.79
C VAL A 273 -43.99 -22.84 -10.44
N PHE A 274 -45.26 -23.06 -10.07
CA PHE A 274 -45.66 -23.69 -8.82
C PHE A 274 -45.53 -25.24 -8.74
N LEU A 275 -46.10 -26.11 -9.62
CA LEU A 275 -45.82 -27.59 -9.45
C LEU A 275 -44.28 -27.82 -9.52
N ALA A 276 -43.55 -27.02 -10.31
CA ALA A 276 -42.09 -27.08 -10.42
C ALA A 276 -41.36 -26.66 -9.12
N PHE A 277 -41.73 -25.54 -8.50
CA PHE A 277 -41.20 -25.12 -7.19
C PHE A 277 -41.32 -26.22 -6.13
N VAL A 278 -42.47 -26.90 -6.07
CA VAL A 278 -42.75 -27.92 -5.03
C VAL A 278 -41.77 -29.10 -5.08
N THR A 279 -41.05 -29.32 -6.20
CA THR A 279 -39.97 -30.32 -6.29
C THR A 279 -38.56 -29.74 -6.14
N LEU A 280 -38.29 -28.54 -6.66
CA LEU A 280 -36.96 -27.91 -6.59
C LEU A 280 -36.55 -27.46 -5.17
N HIS A 281 -37.48 -26.97 -4.35
CA HIS A 281 -37.12 -26.50 -3.01
C HIS A 281 -36.66 -27.63 -2.08
N LEU A 282 -37.19 -28.84 -2.26
CA LEU A 282 -36.80 -30.03 -1.49
C LEU A 282 -35.34 -30.41 -1.74
N SER A 283 -34.90 -30.42 -3.00
CA SER A 283 -33.52 -30.77 -3.35
C SER A 283 -32.53 -29.68 -2.94
N LEU A 284 -32.90 -28.40 -3.01
CA LEU A 284 -32.08 -27.30 -2.50
C LEU A 284 -31.98 -27.28 -0.96
N GLY A 285 -33.08 -27.58 -0.26
CA GLY A 285 -33.06 -27.76 1.19
C GLY A 285 -32.10 -28.88 1.62
N LEU A 286 -32.13 -30.01 0.89
CA LEU A 286 -31.19 -31.12 1.09
C LEU A 286 -29.72 -30.75 0.78
N LEU A 287 -29.44 -29.94 -0.24
CA LEU A 287 -28.08 -29.40 -0.45
C LEU A 287 -27.61 -28.62 0.79
N MET A 288 -28.46 -27.76 1.35
CA MET A 288 -28.10 -26.99 2.54
C MET A 288 -27.91 -27.89 3.77
N LEU A 289 -28.79 -28.87 3.99
CA LEU A 289 -28.63 -29.87 5.05
C LEU A 289 -27.30 -30.62 4.94
N TYR A 290 -26.96 -31.13 3.76
CA TYR A 290 -25.70 -31.84 3.56
C TYR A 290 -24.48 -30.94 3.75
N GLN A 291 -24.53 -29.68 3.31
CA GLN A 291 -23.44 -28.73 3.55
C GLN A 291 -23.28 -28.41 5.04
N ALA A 292 -24.37 -28.29 5.80
CA ALA A 292 -24.35 -28.05 7.25
C ALA A 292 -23.87 -29.29 8.06
N CYS A 293 -24.19 -30.50 7.61
CA CYS A 293 -23.82 -31.75 8.31
C CYS A 293 -22.40 -32.23 8.00
N TYR A 294 -21.88 -31.97 6.81
CA TYR A 294 -20.59 -32.50 6.34
C TYR A 294 -19.50 -31.42 6.11
N ASN A 295 -19.83 -30.13 6.23
CA ASN A 295 -19.01 -28.97 5.82
C ASN A 295 -18.56 -28.96 4.34
N ARG A 296 -18.97 -29.95 3.54
CA ARG A 296 -18.74 -30.08 2.10
C ARG A 296 -19.84 -30.93 1.47
N LEU A 297 -20.30 -30.57 0.26
CA LEU A 297 -21.31 -31.36 -0.45
C LEU A 297 -20.79 -32.78 -0.80
N PRO A 298 -21.51 -33.86 -0.41
CA PRO A 298 -21.13 -35.25 -0.69
C PRO A 298 -21.44 -35.62 -2.15
N ARG A 299 -20.56 -35.22 -3.09
CA ARG A 299 -20.71 -35.30 -4.56
C ARG A 299 -21.58 -36.45 -5.09
N ARG A 300 -21.34 -37.71 -4.68
CA ARG A 300 -22.14 -38.87 -5.14
C ARG A 300 -23.62 -38.79 -4.72
N LYS A 301 -23.91 -38.51 -3.45
CA LYS A 301 -25.28 -38.33 -2.94
C LYS A 301 -25.96 -37.14 -3.62
N THR A 302 -25.24 -36.02 -3.72
CA THR A 302 -25.70 -34.80 -4.40
C THR A 302 -26.08 -35.06 -5.86
N LEU A 303 -25.25 -35.78 -6.61
CA LEU A 303 -25.53 -36.11 -8.01
C LEU A 303 -26.77 -37.00 -8.17
N VAL A 304 -26.88 -38.08 -7.39
CA VAL A 304 -28.04 -38.98 -7.44
C VAL A 304 -29.33 -38.23 -7.08
N MET A 305 -29.31 -37.43 -6.01
CA MET A 305 -30.44 -36.59 -5.60
C MET A 305 -30.87 -35.60 -6.68
N LEU A 306 -29.92 -34.92 -7.33
CA LEU A 306 -30.21 -33.98 -8.41
C LEU A 306 -30.84 -34.69 -9.62
N LEU A 307 -30.25 -35.83 -10.05
CA LEU A 307 -30.78 -36.67 -11.13
C LEU A 307 -32.20 -37.20 -10.84
N CYS A 308 -32.51 -37.54 -9.59
CA CYS A 308 -33.88 -37.88 -9.20
C CYS A 308 -34.82 -36.66 -9.21
N SER A 309 -34.33 -35.47 -8.87
CA SER A 309 -35.16 -34.26 -8.71
C SER A 309 -35.48 -33.49 -9.99
N TRP A 310 -34.64 -33.57 -11.02
CA TRP A 310 -34.74 -32.73 -12.22
C TRP A 310 -35.77 -33.15 -13.30
N PRO A 311 -36.08 -34.44 -13.52
CA PRO A 311 -37.07 -34.83 -14.53
C PRO A 311 -38.47 -34.25 -14.28
N VAL A 312 -38.87 -34.12 -13.01
CA VAL A 312 -40.24 -33.74 -12.63
C VAL A 312 -40.56 -32.26 -12.91
N PRO A 313 -39.69 -31.28 -12.58
CA PRO A 313 -39.80 -29.91 -13.10
C PRO A 313 -39.89 -29.81 -14.62
N ILE A 314 -39.11 -30.62 -15.34
CA ILE A 314 -39.04 -30.58 -16.81
C ILE A 314 -40.39 -31.03 -17.40
N ILE A 315 -40.90 -32.20 -16.98
CA ILE A 315 -42.19 -32.72 -17.45
C ILE A 315 -43.35 -31.81 -17.02
N ALA A 316 -43.28 -31.22 -15.82
CA ALA A 316 -44.27 -30.23 -15.39
C ALA A 316 -44.26 -28.97 -16.28
N PHE A 317 -43.12 -28.53 -16.81
CA PHE A 317 -43.08 -27.37 -17.71
C PHE A 317 -43.54 -27.68 -19.14
N THR A 318 -43.27 -28.87 -19.68
CA THR A 318 -43.69 -29.28 -21.03
C THR A 318 -45.17 -29.63 -21.07
N ASP A 319 -45.56 -30.68 -20.34
CA ASP A 319 -46.85 -31.38 -20.50
C ASP A 319 -47.82 -31.05 -19.35
N TRP A 320 -47.58 -29.89 -18.69
CA TRP A 320 -48.24 -29.37 -17.50
C TRP A 320 -49.67 -29.87 -17.28
N TYR A 321 -50.55 -29.65 -18.27
CA TYR A 321 -51.97 -29.79 -18.08
C TYR A 321 -52.42 -31.24 -18.06
N GLU A 322 -51.81 -32.10 -18.89
CA GLU A 322 -52.03 -33.55 -18.81
C GLU A 322 -51.31 -34.14 -17.59
N PHE A 323 -50.19 -33.56 -17.17
CA PHE A 323 -49.40 -34.03 -16.03
C PHE A 323 -50.08 -33.73 -14.67
N TRP A 324 -50.41 -32.47 -14.34
CA TRP A 324 -51.21 -32.10 -13.15
C TRP A 324 -52.75 -32.31 -13.38
N ASN A 325 -53.21 -33.13 -14.36
CA ASN A 325 -54.58 -33.69 -14.41
C ASN A 325 -54.74 -35.20 -14.69
N ASN A 326 -53.76 -35.96 -15.15
CA ASN A 326 -53.95 -37.41 -15.31
C ASN A 326 -53.96 -38.06 -13.90
N PRO A 327 -55.05 -38.73 -13.45
CA PRO A 327 -55.14 -39.23 -12.08
C PRO A 327 -54.10 -40.30 -11.71
N LEU A 328 -53.53 -40.99 -12.69
CA LEU A 328 -52.41 -41.91 -12.47
C LEU A 328 -51.10 -41.15 -12.32
N ILE A 329 -50.86 -40.14 -13.15
CA ILE A 329 -49.64 -39.31 -13.10
C ILE A 329 -49.62 -38.47 -11.82
N GLU A 330 -50.74 -37.86 -11.43
CA GLU A 330 -50.90 -37.12 -10.18
C GLU A 330 -50.58 -38.00 -8.96
N LYS A 331 -51.08 -39.24 -8.95
CA LYS A 331 -50.75 -40.24 -7.91
C LYS A 331 -49.28 -40.64 -7.96
N LEU A 332 -48.71 -40.91 -9.14
CA LEU A 332 -47.30 -41.25 -9.31
C LEU A 332 -46.37 -40.11 -8.87
N HIS A 333 -46.74 -38.86 -9.14
CA HIS A 333 -46.04 -37.66 -8.69
C HIS A 333 -46.07 -37.53 -7.16
N ASN A 334 -47.24 -37.70 -6.55
CA ASN A 334 -47.39 -37.65 -5.09
C ASN A 334 -46.61 -38.80 -4.41
N TRP A 335 -46.66 -40.01 -4.96
CA TRP A 335 -45.81 -41.13 -4.52
C TRP A 335 -44.32 -40.84 -4.72
N TYR A 336 -43.92 -40.25 -5.84
CA TYR A 336 -42.55 -39.81 -6.07
C TYR A 336 -42.08 -38.82 -5.01
N GLN A 337 -42.89 -37.82 -4.63
CA GLN A 337 -42.54 -36.88 -3.56
C GLN A 337 -42.37 -37.58 -2.22
N VAL A 338 -43.30 -38.47 -1.85
CA VAL A 338 -43.22 -39.27 -0.62
C VAL A 338 -41.96 -40.13 -0.59
N ILE A 339 -41.64 -40.81 -1.70
CA ILE A 339 -40.44 -41.65 -1.83
C ILE A 339 -39.15 -40.80 -1.80
N PHE A 340 -39.13 -39.65 -2.48
CA PHE A 340 -37.98 -38.74 -2.49
C PHE A 340 -37.68 -38.20 -1.09
N VAL A 341 -38.72 -37.78 -0.34
CA VAL A 341 -38.57 -37.38 1.06
C VAL A 341 -38.11 -38.58 1.90
N LEU A 342 -38.79 -39.73 1.82
CA LEU A 342 -38.48 -40.91 2.64
C LEU A 342 -37.06 -41.46 2.40
N ILE A 343 -36.51 -41.32 1.20
CA ILE A 343 -35.11 -41.67 0.91
C ILE A 343 -34.15 -40.55 1.38
N PHE A 344 -34.26 -39.35 0.81
CA PHE A 344 -33.21 -38.34 0.96
C PHE A 344 -33.32 -37.52 2.25
N TYR A 345 -34.52 -37.20 2.75
CA TYR A 345 -34.66 -36.52 4.05
C TYR A 345 -34.31 -37.46 5.20
N THR A 346 -34.56 -38.77 5.09
CA THR A 346 -34.14 -39.74 6.11
C THR A 346 -32.61 -39.88 6.16
N ASP A 347 -31.93 -39.98 5.01
CA ASP A 347 -30.46 -39.98 4.98
C ASP A 347 -29.86 -38.66 5.50
N ALA A 348 -30.44 -37.51 5.14
CA ALA A 348 -30.02 -36.20 5.65
C ALA A 348 -30.27 -36.08 7.17
N PHE A 349 -31.39 -36.59 7.69
CA PHE A 349 -31.69 -36.62 9.12
C PHE A 349 -30.70 -37.53 9.88
N VAL A 350 -30.39 -38.71 9.35
CA VAL A 350 -29.36 -39.61 9.91
C VAL A 350 -27.97 -38.96 9.85
N ALA A 351 -27.64 -38.22 8.79
CA ALA A 351 -26.40 -37.44 8.72
C ALA A 351 -26.35 -36.32 9.78
N MET A 352 -27.46 -35.62 10.00
CA MET A 352 -27.60 -34.56 11.00
C MET A 352 -27.47 -35.10 12.43
N VAL A 353 -28.17 -36.19 12.76
CA VAL A 353 -28.04 -36.86 14.08
C VAL A 353 -26.60 -37.29 14.33
N ARG A 354 -25.93 -37.88 13.34
CA ARG A 354 -24.50 -38.24 13.43
C ARG A 354 -23.58 -37.03 13.59
N ALA A 355 -23.90 -35.88 12.98
CA ALA A 355 -23.12 -34.65 13.11
C ALA A 355 -23.32 -33.97 14.49
N ILE A 356 -24.53 -34.02 15.04
CA ILE A 356 -24.85 -33.59 16.42
C ILE A 356 -24.08 -34.47 17.43
N GLN A 357 -24.13 -35.80 17.28
CA GLN A 357 -23.39 -36.77 18.10
C GLN A 357 -21.87 -36.55 18.03
N LYS A 358 -21.34 -36.16 16.86
CA LYS A 358 -19.92 -35.80 16.66
C LYS A 358 -19.54 -34.39 17.13
N GLY A 359 -20.43 -33.70 17.85
CA GLY A 359 -20.12 -32.46 18.57
C GLY A 359 -20.63 -31.17 17.92
N ASN A 360 -21.14 -31.18 16.68
CA ASN A 360 -21.81 -29.99 16.13
C ASN A 360 -23.25 -29.88 16.69
N LYS A 361 -23.34 -29.60 18.00
CA LYS A 361 -24.62 -29.50 18.72
C LYS A 361 -25.57 -28.49 18.10
N LYS A 362 -25.06 -27.40 17.49
CA LYS A 362 -25.83 -26.28 16.90
C LYS A 362 -26.91 -26.75 15.91
N LEU A 363 -26.65 -27.85 15.19
CA LEU A 363 -27.60 -28.47 14.24
C LEU A 363 -28.95 -28.87 14.87
N TRP A 364 -29.06 -28.94 16.20
CA TRP A 364 -30.34 -29.20 16.89
C TRP A 364 -31.46 -28.24 16.49
N VAL A 365 -31.12 -26.98 16.19
CA VAL A 365 -32.06 -25.95 15.73
C VAL A 365 -32.73 -26.39 14.42
N ILE A 366 -31.93 -26.82 13.45
CA ILE A 366 -32.42 -27.32 12.16
C ILE A 366 -33.24 -28.60 12.35
N ALA A 367 -32.82 -29.49 13.25
CA ALA A 367 -33.57 -30.72 13.56
C ALA A 367 -34.98 -30.43 14.10
N VAL A 368 -35.12 -29.47 15.02
CA VAL A 368 -36.44 -29.02 15.52
C VAL A 368 -37.26 -28.39 14.39
N GLY A 369 -36.66 -27.57 13.54
CA GLY A 369 -37.31 -27.00 12.35
C GLY A 369 -37.86 -28.06 11.40
N MET A 370 -37.08 -29.13 11.13
CA MET A 370 -37.52 -30.24 10.27
C MET A 370 -38.65 -31.06 10.88
N VAL A 371 -38.57 -31.39 12.18
CA VAL A 371 -39.64 -32.11 12.88
C VAL A 371 -40.93 -31.29 12.87
N LEU A 372 -40.86 -30.00 13.22
CA LEU A 372 -42.03 -29.13 13.24
C LEU A 372 -42.60 -28.90 11.83
N LEU A 373 -41.77 -28.77 10.79
CA LEU A 373 -42.24 -28.69 9.40
C LEU A 373 -43.01 -29.96 8.99
N VAL A 374 -42.48 -31.15 9.32
CA VAL A 374 -43.16 -32.42 9.01
C VAL A 374 -44.46 -32.54 9.81
N THR A 375 -44.47 -32.23 11.10
CA THR A 375 -45.69 -32.28 11.93
C THR A 375 -46.76 -31.31 11.41
N VAL A 376 -46.41 -30.05 11.11
CA VAL A 376 -47.36 -29.07 10.57
C VAL A 376 -47.81 -29.44 9.15
N GLY A 377 -46.90 -29.91 8.30
CA GLY A 377 -47.22 -30.36 6.94
C GLY A 377 -48.15 -31.57 6.91
N THR A 378 -47.94 -32.56 7.78
CA THR A 378 -48.82 -33.73 7.88
C THR A 378 -50.14 -33.40 8.58
N VAL A 379 -50.14 -32.74 9.75
CA VAL A 379 -51.36 -32.51 10.53
C VAL A 379 -52.24 -31.41 9.92
N VAL A 380 -51.64 -30.29 9.52
CA VAL A 380 -52.36 -29.13 8.97
C VAL A 380 -52.33 -29.14 7.44
N GLY A 381 -51.13 -29.28 6.84
CA GLY A 381 -50.93 -29.17 5.40
C GLY A 381 -51.73 -30.18 4.57
N SER A 382 -51.82 -31.44 5.02
CA SER A 382 -52.65 -32.47 4.37
C SER A 382 -54.12 -32.46 4.80
N ASN A 383 -54.44 -31.78 5.91
CA ASN A 383 -55.75 -31.77 6.58
C ASN A 383 -56.35 -33.18 6.78
N MET A 384 -55.54 -34.21 7.03
CA MET A 384 -55.94 -35.63 7.09
C MET A 384 -57.10 -35.92 8.05
N PHE A 385 -57.30 -35.09 9.09
CA PHE A 385 -58.36 -35.22 10.08
C PHE A 385 -59.58 -34.31 9.83
N GLY A 386 -59.56 -33.47 8.79
CA GLY A 386 -60.62 -32.51 8.47
C GLY A 386 -60.78 -31.34 9.45
N TRP A 387 -59.82 -31.13 10.36
CA TRP A 387 -59.90 -30.14 11.43
C TRP A 387 -59.70 -28.69 10.97
N PHE A 388 -59.13 -28.47 9.78
CA PHE A 388 -58.76 -27.14 9.29
C PHE A 388 -59.56 -26.75 8.04
N THR A 389 -59.83 -25.47 7.87
CA THR A 389 -60.37 -24.93 6.62
C THR A 389 -59.26 -24.76 5.58
N THR A 390 -59.59 -24.77 4.28
CA THR A 390 -58.63 -24.52 3.19
C THR A 390 -57.81 -23.24 3.42
N ILE A 391 -58.46 -22.21 3.97
CA ILE A 391 -57.86 -20.92 4.34
C ILE A 391 -56.80 -21.11 5.44
N GLN A 392 -57.11 -21.84 6.51
CA GLN A 392 -56.14 -22.16 7.57
C GLN A 392 -54.96 -23.00 7.05
N VAL A 393 -55.22 -23.95 6.16
CA VAL A 393 -54.17 -24.74 5.48
C VAL A 393 -53.26 -23.84 4.64
N MET A 394 -53.81 -22.85 3.92
CA MET A 394 -53.03 -21.90 3.13
C MET A 394 -52.21 -20.92 3.98
N ILE A 395 -52.72 -20.48 5.14
CA ILE A 395 -51.94 -19.72 6.13
C ILE A 395 -50.80 -20.59 6.69
N ALA A 396 -51.08 -21.83 7.10
CA ALA A 396 -50.07 -22.76 7.59
C ALA A 396 -49.02 -23.10 6.53
N PHE A 397 -49.39 -23.13 5.24
CA PHE A 397 -48.46 -23.25 4.13
C PHE A 397 -47.58 -22.00 3.97
N ALA A 398 -48.15 -20.80 4.00
CA ALA A 398 -47.39 -19.54 3.85
C ALA A 398 -46.32 -19.39 4.95
N TRP A 399 -46.71 -19.55 6.21
CA TRP A 399 -45.79 -19.44 7.35
C TRP A 399 -44.90 -20.69 7.53
N GLY A 400 -45.41 -21.89 7.23
CA GLY A 400 -44.64 -23.14 7.32
C GLY A 400 -43.46 -23.17 6.36
N ASN A 401 -43.59 -22.59 5.16
CA ASN A 401 -42.48 -22.45 4.22
C ASN A 401 -41.37 -21.51 4.72
N LEU A 402 -41.66 -20.55 5.61
CA LEU A 402 -40.64 -19.71 6.26
C LEU A 402 -39.87 -20.43 7.37
N LEU A 403 -40.44 -21.48 7.97
CA LEU A 403 -39.87 -22.13 9.15
C LEU A 403 -38.44 -22.63 8.91
N MET A 404 -38.20 -23.38 7.82
CA MET A 404 -36.85 -23.86 7.51
C MET A 404 -35.86 -22.73 7.17
N PRO A 405 -36.19 -21.75 6.29
CA PRO A 405 -35.41 -20.52 6.11
C PRO A 405 -35.01 -19.82 7.43
N VAL A 406 -35.95 -19.67 8.38
CA VAL A 406 -35.69 -19.02 9.66
C VAL A 406 -34.78 -19.88 10.54
N MET A 407 -35.07 -21.17 10.72
CA MET A 407 -34.26 -22.06 11.56
C MET A 407 -32.83 -22.25 11.00
N PHE A 408 -32.66 -22.23 9.68
CA PHE A 408 -31.34 -22.19 9.04
C PHE A 408 -30.61 -20.84 9.25
N SER A 409 -31.31 -19.71 9.20
CA SER A 409 -30.71 -18.39 9.49
C SER A 409 -30.24 -18.30 10.94
N ILE A 410 -31.05 -18.79 11.89
CA ILE A 410 -30.70 -18.88 13.32
C ILE A 410 -29.49 -19.81 13.53
N TYR A 411 -29.44 -20.98 12.88
CA TYR A 411 -28.26 -21.86 12.93
C TYR A 411 -26.99 -21.12 12.47
N LEU A 412 -27.05 -20.40 11.34
CA LEU A 412 -25.93 -19.64 10.81
C LEU A 412 -25.51 -18.48 11.73
N ALA A 413 -26.46 -17.76 12.32
CA ALA A 413 -26.18 -16.71 13.30
C ALA A 413 -25.49 -17.27 14.56
N ILE A 414 -25.92 -18.43 15.06
CA ILE A 414 -25.27 -19.13 16.19
C ILE A 414 -23.87 -19.62 15.78
N ASP A 415 -23.68 -20.04 14.52
CA ASP A 415 -22.38 -20.49 14.03
C ASP A 415 -21.36 -19.34 13.97
N VAL A 416 -21.75 -18.20 13.37
CA VAL A 416 -20.96 -16.96 13.33
C VAL A 416 -20.70 -16.39 14.73
N ALA A 417 -21.71 -16.35 15.60
CA ALA A 417 -21.53 -15.85 16.97
C ALA A 417 -20.54 -16.70 17.77
N ALA A 418 -20.53 -18.03 17.58
CA ALA A 418 -19.55 -18.91 18.20
C ALA A 418 -18.15 -18.76 17.57
N ALA A 419 -18.03 -18.55 16.26
CA ALA A 419 -16.76 -18.26 15.62
C ALA A 419 -16.14 -16.95 16.15
N ASN A 420 -16.93 -15.89 16.29
CA ASN A 420 -16.49 -14.61 16.85
C ASN A 420 -16.09 -14.74 18.34
N ARG A 421 -16.82 -15.53 19.14
CA ARG A 421 -16.41 -15.84 20.53
C ARG A 421 -15.09 -16.59 20.59
N ASN A 422 -14.89 -17.59 19.74
CA ASN A 422 -13.62 -18.33 19.68
C ASN A 422 -12.45 -17.41 19.28
N LEU A 423 -12.67 -16.50 18.32
CA LEU A 423 -11.67 -15.51 17.91
C LEU A 423 -11.36 -14.52 19.05
N ALA A 424 -12.37 -14.03 19.77
CA ALA A 424 -12.18 -13.17 20.93
C ALA A 424 -11.39 -13.86 22.06
N VAL A 425 -11.65 -15.15 22.31
CA VAL A 425 -10.88 -15.96 23.27
C VAL A 425 -9.44 -16.20 22.80
N GLN A 426 -9.21 -16.35 21.49
CA GLN A 426 -7.83 -16.44 20.96
C GLN A 426 -7.10 -15.09 21.03
N LEU A 427 -7.79 -13.96 20.89
CA LEU A 427 -7.20 -12.64 21.09
C LEU A 427 -6.86 -12.40 22.57
N ASP A 428 -7.77 -12.68 23.49
CA ASP A 428 -7.53 -12.64 24.94
C ASP A 428 -6.36 -13.56 25.37
N LEU A 429 -6.28 -14.77 24.81
CA LEU A 429 -5.18 -15.69 25.05
C LEU A 429 -3.85 -15.16 24.48
N ASN A 430 -3.85 -14.58 23.28
CA ASN A 430 -2.64 -13.99 22.68
C ASN A 430 -2.18 -12.74 23.44
N GLU A 431 -3.11 -11.91 23.91
CA GLU A 431 -2.81 -10.73 24.74
C GLU A 431 -2.26 -11.15 26.11
N LYS A 432 -2.84 -12.18 26.73
CA LYS A 432 -2.30 -12.81 27.94
C LYS A 432 -0.91 -13.38 27.71
N LEU A 433 -0.68 -14.16 26.65
CA LEU A 433 0.63 -14.70 26.29
C LEU A 433 1.66 -13.61 25.99
N ALA A 434 1.25 -12.50 25.35
CA ALA A 434 2.10 -11.33 25.14
C ALA A 434 2.45 -10.64 26.47
N SER A 435 1.47 -10.49 27.38
CA SER A 435 1.70 -9.91 28.71
C SER A 435 2.55 -10.81 29.60
N GLU A 436 2.39 -12.14 29.52
CA GLU A 436 3.24 -13.13 30.18
C GLU A 436 4.65 -13.12 29.62
N ASN A 437 4.82 -13.02 28.31
CA ASN A 437 6.14 -12.94 27.68
C ASN A 437 6.83 -11.62 28.03
N LEU A 438 6.11 -10.50 28.06
CA LEU A 438 6.62 -9.21 28.54
C LEU A 438 6.98 -9.26 30.04
N ALA A 439 6.16 -9.92 30.87
CA ALA A 439 6.45 -10.12 32.29
C ALA A 439 7.67 -11.04 32.49
N LYS A 440 7.80 -12.12 31.72
CA LYS A 440 8.99 -13.00 31.70
C LYS A 440 10.22 -12.27 31.17
N GLU A 441 10.08 -11.36 30.20
CA GLU A 441 11.18 -10.53 29.69
C GLU A 441 11.58 -9.46 30.71
N GLN A 442 10.64 -8.88 31.46
CA GLN A 442 10.90 -7.97 32.59
C GLN A 442 11.50 -8.69 33.80
N GLU A 443 11.05 -9.91 34.12
CA GLU A 443 11.63 -10.76 35.16
C GLU A 443 13.03 -11.21 34.75
N LYS A 444 13.22 -11.68 33.51
CA LYS A 444 14.53 -11.94 32.90
C LYS A 444 15.41 -10.69 32.91
N SER A 445 14.87 -9.50 32.65
CA SER A 445 15.62 -8.24 32.73
C SER A 445 15.95 -7.84 34.18
N ARG A 446 15.11 -8.18 35.17
CA ARG A 446 15.41 -8.01 36.60
C ARG A 446 16.39 -9.05 37.13
N LEU A 447 16.35 -10.27 36.61
CA LEU A 447 17.32 -11.32 36.89
C LEU A 447 18.66 -11.03 36.21
N ILE A 448 18.65 -10.52 34.97
CA ILE A 448 19.82 -9.96 34.29
C ILE A 448 20.32 -8.72 35.03
N ALA A 449 19.47 -7.86 35.59
CA ALA A 449 19.90 -6.71 36.38
C ALA A 449 20.50 -7.14 37.75
N GLY A 450 19.90 -8.09 38.45
CA GLY A 450 20.44 -8.62 39.72
C GLY A 450 21.67 -9.52 39.52
N GLN A 451 21.75 -10.21 38.37
CA GLN A 451 23.00 -10.82 37.91
C GLN A 451 24.00 -9.75 37.51
N ALA A 452 23.60 -8.68 36.84
CA ALA A 452 24.46 -7.58 36.43
C ALA A 452 24.94 -6.75 37.63
N ASP A 453 24.21 -6.69 38.74
CA ASP A 453 24.60 -6.00 39.98
C ASP A 453 25.60 -6.85 40.80
N ARG A 454 25.36 -8.17 40.90
CA ARG A 454 26.35 -9.12 41.44
C ARG A 454 27.58 -9.23 40.55
N LEU A 455 27.38 -9.24 39.24
CA LEU A 455 28.43 -9.23 38.24
C LEU A 455 29.15 -7.89 38.28
N GLU A 456 28.47 -6.74 38.41
CA GLU A 456 29.05 -5.41 38.55
C GLU A 456 29.88 -5.30 39.81
N LYS A 457 29.45 -5.88 40.94
CA LYS A 457 30.32 -5.96 42.13
C LYS A 457 31.54 -6.84 41.89
N THR A 458 31.34 -8.01 41.28
CA THR A 458 32.42 -8.93 40.87
C THR A 458 33.33 -8.31 39.80
N VAL A 459 32.82 -7.38 38.98
CA VAL A 459 33.47 -6.65 37.88
C VAL A 459 34.03 -5.33 38.39
N LEU A 460 33.61 -4.77 39.52
CA LEU A 460 34.31 -3.67 40.18
C LEU A 460 35.59 -4.20 40.82
N GLU A 461 35.55 -5.42 41.38
CA GLU A 461 36.75 -6.14 41.84
C GLU A 461 37.58 -6.65 40.66
N ARG A 462 36.98 -7.41 39.73
CA ARG A 462 37.68 -7.93 38.54
C ARG A 462 38.10 -6.86 37.56
N THR A 463 37.47 -5.70 37.46
CA THR A 463 37.85 -4.55 36.62
C THR A 463 38.40 -3.39 37.46
N ALA A 464 38.75 -3.63 38.73
CA ALA A 464 39.92 -3.01 39.33
C ALA A 464 41.17 -3.76 38.84
N GLN A 465 41.19 -5.10 38.96
CA GLN A 465 42.29 -5.93 38.45
C GLN A 465 42.44 -5.88 36.92
N VAL A 466 41.34 -5.84 36.17
CA VAL A 466 41.27 -5.73 34.70
C VAL A 466 41.21 -4.27 34.25
N ARG A 467 40.99 -3.27 35.13
CA ARG A 467 41.54 -1.92 34.83
C ARG A 467 43.05 -2.00 34.89
N GLN A 468 43.66 -2.43 35.98
CA GLN A 468 45.13 -2.46 36.06
C GLN A 468 45.78 -3.33 34.96
N GLN A 469 45.20 -4.48 34.60
CA GLN A 469 45.68 -5.33 33.51
C GLN A 469 45.28 -4.84 32.13
N ALA A 470 44.07 -4.28 31.92
CA ALA A 470 43.61 -3.83 30.60
C ALA A 470 43.67 -2.31 30.37
N GLU A 471 44.17 -1.52 31.31
CA GLU A 471 44.82 -0.24 31.07
C GLU A 471 46.22 -0.55 30.54
N LYS A 472 46.98 -1.44 31.17
CA LYS A 472 48.25 -1.94 30.61
C LYS A 472 48.07 -2.65 29.26
N LEU A 473 46.99 -3.42 29.07
CA LEU A 473 46.63 -4.00 27.78
C LEU A 473 46.07 -2.95 26.81
N ARG A 474 45.30 -1.93 27.24
CA ARG A 474 44.86 -0.83 26.37
C ARG A 474 45.98 0.15 26.02
N GLU A 475 47.01 0.30 26.83
CA GLU A 475 48.23 1.01 26.46
C GLU A 475 48.93 0.23 25.35
N MET A 476 49.13 -1.08 25.55
CA MET A 476 49.74 -1.95 24.56
C MET A 476 48.90 -2.09 23.27
N ASP A 477 47.57 -2.19 23.38
CA ASP A 477 46.63 -2.26 22.26
C ASP A 477 46.39 -0.88 21.64
N ALA A 478 46.47 0.24 22.37
CA ALA A 478 46.48 1.57 21.75
C ALA A 478 47.79 1.84 21.02
N VAL A 479 48.92 1.35 21.53
CA VAL A 479 50.19 1.35 20.78
C VAL A 479 50.08 0.46 19.54
N LYS A 480 49.54 -0.76 19.64
CA LYS A 480 49.27 -1.64 18.49
C LYS A 480 48.26 -1.06 17.50
N SER A 481 47.18 -0.43 17.96
CA SER A 481 46.16 0.17 17.11
C SER A 481 46.66 1.45 16.45
N ARG A 482 47.44 2.30 17.15
CA ARG A 482 48.17 3.40 16.52
C ARG A 482 49.16 2.87 15.49
N PHE A 483 49.91 1.80 15.80
CA PHE A 483 50.78 1.13 14.84
C PHE A 483 50.02 0.67 13.59
N PHE A 484 48.91 -0.07 13.72
CA PHE A 484 48.12 -0.54 12.57
C PHE A 484 47.43 0.60 11.80
N VAL A 485 46.94 1.65 12.49
CA VAL A 485 46.34 2.82 11.84
C VAL A 485 47.41 3.61 11.06
N ASN A 486 48.56 3.89 11.68
CA ASN A 486 49.67 4.59 11.04
C ASN A 486 50.25 3.78 9.88
N LEU A 487 50.48 2.47 10.05
CA LEU A 487 50.93 1.56 8.99
C LEU A 487 49.93 1.54 7.81
N THR A 488 48.63 1.50 8.11
CA THR A 488 47.58 1.56 7.08
C THR A 488 47.62 2.90 6.35
N HIS A 489 47.87 4.01 7.04
CA HIS A 489 48.00 5.34 6.44
C HIS A 489 49.24 5.44 5.53
N GLU A 490 50.42 5.07 6.05
CA GLU A 490 51.71 5.08 5.32
C GLU A 490 51.72 4.14 4.10
N PHE A 491 50.90 3.08 4.08
CA PHE A 491 50.72 2.25 2.89
C PHE A 491 49.67 2.82 1.93
N LYS A 492 48.55 3.36 2.43
CA LYS A 492 47.39 3.78 1.64
C LYS A 492 47.68 5.02 0.78
N THR A 493 48.47 5.96 1.27
CA THR A 493 48.84 7.17 0.52
C THR A 493 49.68 6.85 -0.73
N PRO A 494 50.86 6.20 -0.65
CA PRO A 494 51.61 5.84 -1.85
C PRO A 494 50.84 4.86 -2.76
N LEU A 495 50.07 3.92 -2.19
CA LEU A 495 49.26 2.99 -2.99
C LEU A 495 48.20 3.71 -3.84
N ASN A 496 47.56 4.78 -3.32
CA ASN A 496 46.64 5.61 -4.09
C ASN A 496 47.36 6.36 -5.23
N LEU A 497 48.53 6.94 -4.93
CA LEU A 497 49.36 7.68 -5.88
C LEU A 497 50.07 6.78 -6.91
N ILE A 498 50.10 5.47 -6.69
CA ILE A 498 50.44 4.47 -7.71
C ILE A 498 49.19 4.14 -8.56
N ILE A 499 48.11 3.69 -7.92
CA ILE A 499 46.95 3.10 -8.62
C ILE A 499 46.23 4.12 -9.52
N ASN A 500 46.02 5.35 -9.05
CA ASN A 500 45.18 6.30 -9.79
C ASN A 500 45.90 6.90 -11.02
N PRO A 501 47.16 7.35 -10.94
CA PRO A 501 47.97 7.65 -12.12
C PRO A 501 48.10 6.46 -13.09
N ALA A 502 48.30 5.23 -12.60
CA ALA A 502 48.41 4.05 -13.46
C ALA A 502 47.10 3.75 -14.21
N LYS A 503 45.94 3.92 -13.56
CA LYS A 503 44.62 3.81 -14.19
C LYS A 503 44.43 4.82 -15.32
N GLU A 504 44.96 6.04 -15.20
CA GLU A 504 44.73 7.10 -16.20
C GLU A 504 45.72 7.00 -17.37
N LEU A 505 46.97 6.60 -17.12
CA LEU A 505 47.92 6.20 -18.17
C LEU A 505 47.37 5.09 -19.08
N LEU A 506 46.61 4.14 -18.53
CA LEU A 506 45.95 3.07 -19.29
C LEU A 506 44.74 3.55 -20.10
N ARG A 507 44.34 4.83 -20.01
CA ARG A 507 43.13 5.39 -20.63
C ARG A 507 43.40 6.52 -21.63
N GLN A 508 44.47 7.30 -21.44
CA GLN A 508 44.87 8.37 -22.35
C GLN A 508 46.07 7.96 -23.21
N SER A 509 45.91 7.94 -24.53
CA SER A 509 46.90 7.34 -25.46
C SER A 509 47.50 8.29 -26.50
N LYS A 510 47.35 9.62 -26.35
CA LYS A 510 47.73 10.58 -27.42
C LYS A 510 48.41 11.91 -27.08
N GLU A 511 48.42 12.41 -25.84
CA GLU A 511 49.01 13.73 -25.53
C GLU A 511 49.96 13.72 -24.32
N ALA A 512 50.70 14.82 -24.11
CA ALA A 512 52.00 14.85 -23.42
C ALA A 512 52.00 14.75 -21.87
N VAL A 513 50.91 14.27 -21.27
CA VAL A 513 50.78 14.07 -19.80
C VAL A 513 51.51 12.84 -19.21
N PRO A 514 51.96 11.78 -19.94
CA PRO A 514 52.39 10.53 -19.32
C PRO A 514 53.53 10.62 -18.31
N GLN A 515 54.48 11.53 -18.53
CA GLN A 515 55.75 11.51 -17.79
C GLN A 515 55.60 11.92 -16.33
N ARG A 516 54.68 12.86 -16.00
CA ARG A 516 54.36 13.20 -14.60
C ARG A 516 53.68 12.04 -13.89
N TYR A 517 52.68 11.41 -14.51
CA TYR A 517 52.01 10.24 -13.94
C TYR A 517 52.97 9.05 -13.73
N ALA A 518 53.87 8.80 -14.68
CA ALA A 518 54.90 7.76 -14.54
C ALA A 518 55.87 8.05 -13.37
N GLN A 519 56.25 9.32 -13.17
CA GLN A 519 57.12 9.75 -12.08
C GLN A 519 56.45 9.57 -10.71
N PHE A 520 55.17 9.94 -10.56
CA PHE A 520 54.40 9.68 -9.34
C PHE A 520 54.32 8.18 -9.01
N ILE A 521 54.12 7.31 -10.02
CA ILE A 521 54.07 5.85 -9.83
C ILE A 521 55.40 5.31 -9.33
N LEU A 522 56.51 5.71 -9.96
CA LEU A 522 57.84 5.17 -9.65
C LEU A 522 58.27 5.52 -8.22
N GLN A 523 58.25 6.81 -7.86
CA GLN A 523 58.70 7.30 -6.56
C GLN A 523 57.89 6.69 -5.39
N ASN A 524 56.57 6.57 -5.56
CA ASN A 524 55.71 5.97 -4.53
C ASN A 524 55.90 4.44 -4.42
N SER A 525 56.24 3.76 -5.53
CA SER A 525 56.53 2.31 -5.52
C SER A 525 57.82 1.99 -4.79
N GLU A 526 58.88 2.76 -5.01
CA GLU A 526 60.18 2.62 -4.34
C GLU A 526 60.06 2.87 -2.83
N ARG A 527 59.36 3.95 -2.44
CA ARG A 527 59.05 4.28 -1.04
C ARG A 527 58.28 3.16 -0.33
N LEU A 528 57.27 2.59 -0.98
CA LEU A 528 56.47 1.49 -0.41
C LEU A 528 57.30 0.21 -0.22
N LEU A 529 58.19 -0.11 -1.17
CA LEU A 529 59.11 -1.24 -1.07
C LEU A 529 60.12 -1.07 0.08
N GLN A 530 60.65 0.13 0.27
CA GLN A 530 61.56 0.45 1.37
C GLN A 530 60.88 0.26 2.74
N LEU A 531 59.64 0.75 2.90
CA LEU A 531 58.80 0.57 4.09
C LEU A 531 58.55 -0.92 4.41
N ILE A 532 58.21 -1.73 3.40
CA ILE A 532 57.97 -3.17 3.55
C ILE A 532 59.25 -3.88 4.03
N ASN A 533 60.40 -3.57 3.45
CA ASN A 533 61.67 -4.19 3.82
C ASN A 533 62.10 -3.83 5.26
N GLN A 534 61.88 -2.59 5.71
CA GLN A 534 62.13 -2.17 7.09
C GLN A 534 61.24 -2.93 8.10
N LEU A 535 59.97 -3.18 7.76
CA LEU A 535 59.04 -3.95 8.59
C LEU A 535 59.46 -5.43 8.68
N LEU A 536 59.94 -6.01 7.56
CA LEU A 536 60.38 -7.41 7.51
C LEU A 536 61.67 -7.65 8.30
N ASP A 537 62.66 -6.75 8.23
CA ASP A 537 63.89 -6.90 9.03
C ASP A 537 63.62 -6.71 10.54
N LEU A 538 62.69 -5.82 10.92
CA LEU A 538 62.23 -5.69 12.32
C LEU A 538 61.54 -6.98 12.83
N SER A 539 60.66 -7.59 12.03
CA SER A 539 59.95 -8.83 12.39
C SER A 539 60.91 -10.03 12.54
N LYS A 540 61.97 -10.11 11.73
CA LYS A 540 63.03 -11.12 11.87
C LYS A 540 63.86 -10.92 13.15
N LEU A 541 64.05 -9.68 13.60
CA LEU A 541 64.71 -9.37 14.88
C LEU A 541 63.85 -9.82 16.06
N GLU A 542 62.57 -9.43 16.13
CA GLU A 542 61.66 -9.80 17.23
C GLU A 542 61.50 -11.31 17.41
N SER A 543 61.53 -12.06 16.31
CA SER A 543 61.41 -13.52 16.31
C SER A 543 62.73 -14.27 16.56
N GLY A 544 63.85 -13.56 16.77
CA GLY A 544 65.18 -14.16 16.94
C GLY A 544 65.71 -14.87 15.69
N GLN A 545 65.13 -14.58 14.51
CA GLN A 545 65.46 -15.22 13.24
C GLN A 545 66.59 -14.50 12.50
N LEU A 546 66.75 -13.19 12.70
CA LEU A 546 67.88 -12.45 12.17
C LEU A 546 69.17 -12.82 12.93
N ARG A 547 70.16 -13.33 12.21
CA ARG A 547 71.50 -13.63 12.75
C ARG A 547 72.51 -12.61 12.23
N ALA A 548 73.63 -12.48 12.94
CA ALA A 548 74.82 -11.81 12.44
C ALA A 548 75.59 -12.79 11.51
N ASP A 549 76.01 -12.30 10.35
CA ASP A 549 76.89 -13.01 9.42
C ASP A 549 78.29 -12.38 9.48
N VAL A 550 79.20 -13.05 10.17
CA VAL A 550 80.44 -12.43 10.67
C VAL A 550 81.61 -12.73 9.73
N GLN A 551 82.12 -11.67 9.10
CA GLN A 551 83.19 -11.70 8.10
C GLN A 551 84.37 -10.80 8.54
N SER A 552 85.57 -11.05 8.00
CA SER A 552 86.74 -10.20 8.28
C SER A 552 86.78 -9.01 7.32
N VAL A 553 86.67 -7.79 7.84
CA VAL A 553 86.56 -6.55 7.06
C VAL A 553 87.72 -5.61 7.38
N GLU A 554 88.28 -4.96 6.35
CA GLU A 554 89.13 -3.76 6.50
C GLU A 554 88.21 -2.54 6.65
N LEU A 555 87.99 -2.09 7.88
CA LEU A 555 86.92 -1.14 8.19
C LEU A 555 87.25 0.30 7.79
N VAL A 556 88.53 0.69 7.79
CA VAL A 556 88.97 2.06 7.48
C VAL A 556 88.79 2.34 5.98
N GLN A 557 89.23 1.40 5.14
CA GLN A 557 89.10 1.47 3.69
C GLN A 557 87.63 1.44 3.27
N TRP A 558 86.82 0.53 3.87
CA TRP A 558 85.41 0.43 3.54
C TRP A 558 84.62 1.69 3.96
N LEU A 559 84.78 2.17 5.19
CA LEU A 559 84.00 3.30 5.71
C LEU A 559 84.37 4.61 4.98
N SER A 560 85.66 4.82 4.67
CA SER A 560 86.12 5.96 3.86
C SER A 560 85.47 5.98 2.47
N ALA A 561 85.49 4.85 1.76
CA ALA A 561 84.84 4.74 0.45
C ALA A 561 83.31 4.89 0.53
N TYR A 562 82.69 4.37 1.58
CA TYR A 562 81.24 4.46 1.77
C TYR A 562 80.77 5.89 2.08
N VAL A 563 81.53 6.67 2.84
CA VAL A 563 81.26 8.11 3.05
C VAL A 563 81.41 8.89 1.73
N GLN A 564 82.50 8.66 0.97
CA GLN A 564 82.72 9.33 -0.31
C GLN A 564 81.57 9.12 -1.32
N GLN A 565 80.96 7.92 -1.34
CA GLN A 565 79.82 7.62 -2.20
C GLN A 565 78.59 8.51 -1.92
N HIS A 566 78.46 9.08 -0.71
CA HIS A 566 77.30 9.87 -0.30
C HIS A 566 77.48 11.39 -0.45
N ASN A 567 78.63 11.85 -0.94
CA ASN A 567 78.88 13.29 -1.15
C ASN A 567 77.83 13.95 -2.05
N SER A 568 77.42 13.31 -3.15
CA SER A 568 76.39 13.83 -4.06
C SER A 568 75.01 14.01 -3.42
N LEU A 569 74.70 13.23 -2.38
CA LEU A 569 73.47 13.39 -1.60
C LEU A 569 73.52 14.63 -0.66
N ALA A 570 74.72 15.07 -0.30
CA ALA A 570 75.00 16.21 0.56
C ALA A 570 75.24 17.51 -0.25
N GLU A 571 75.83 17.40 -1.45
CA GLU A 571 76.06 18.49 -2.42
C GLU A 571 74.77 19.27 -2.75
N HIS A 572 73.62 18.59 -2.87
CA HIS A 572 72.31 19.23 -3.07
C HIS A 572 71.88 20.21 -1.95
N ARG A 573 72.59 20.23 -0.82
CA ARG A 573 72.39 21.16 0.31
C ARG A 573 73.69 21.89 0.73
N ASN A 574 74.72 21.86 -0.10
CA ASN A 574 76.10 22.32 0.18
C ASN A 574 76.74 21.68 1.44
N ILE A 575 76.23 20.54 1.93
CA ILE A 575 76.74 19.91 3.14
C ILE A 575 78.04 19.15 2.80
N ARG A 576 79.10 19.37 3.58
CA ARG A 576 80.39 18.66 3.41
C ARG A 576 80.45 17.43 4.32
N LEU A 577 80.89 16.30 3.80
CA LEU A 577 81.13 15.08 4.59
C LEU A 577 82.64 14.93 4.83
N HIS A 578 83.05 14.79 6.08
CA HIS A 578 84.45 14.59 6.48
C HIS A 578 84.61 13.26 7.25
N PHE A 579 85.55 12.42 6.81
CA PHE A 579 85.89 11.15 7.49
C PHE A 579 87.28 11.23 8.13
N SER A 580 87.40 10.79 9.38
CA SER A 580 88.65 10.81 10.15
C SER A 580 88.89 9.49 10.91
N CYS A 581 90.15 9.07 10.98
CA CYS A 581 90.59 7.87 11.69
C CYS A 581 92.11 7.93 11.92
N ASP A 582 92.57 7.78 13.17
CA ASP A 582 94.01 7.78 13.52
C ASP A 582 94.71 6.44 13.20
N HIS A 583 93.96 5.42 12.78
CA HIS A 583 94.47 4.09 12.48
C HIS A 583 94.59 3.89 10.96
N ALA A 584 95.82 3.69 10.47
CA ALA A 584 96.08 3.51 9.03
C ALA A 584 95.42 2.26 8.41
N ARG A 585 95.14 1.23 9.23
CA ARG A 585 94.36 0.02 8.90
C ARG A 585 93.69 -0.55 10.16
N MET A 586 92.51 -1.14 10.00
CA MET A 586 91.76 -1.80 11.07
C MET A 586 91.01 -3.01 10.51
N TRP A 587 91.52 -4.22 10.78
CA TRP A 587 90.84 -5.48 10.48
C TRP A 587 89.97 -5.92 11.65
N VAL A 588 88.69 -6.19 11.39
CA VAL A 588 87.69 -6.57 12.41
C VAL A 588 86.82 -7.73 11.91
N GLN A 589 86.45 -8.66 12.80
CA GLN A 589 85.40 -9.64 12.51
C GLN A 589 84.02 -9.05 12.85
N THR A 590 83.18 -8.81 11.84
CA THR A 590 81.86 -8.16 12.02
C THR A 590 80.92 -8.40 10.83
N ASP A 591 79.67 -7.95 10.92
CA ASP A 591 78.65 -8.07 9.86
C ASP A 591 78.52 -6.75 9.08
N LEU A 592 79.00 -6.78 7.84
CA LEU A 592 79.10 -5.60 7.00
C LEU A 592 77.74 -5.04 6.53
N ASP A 593 76.71 -5.88 6.35
CA ASP A 593 75.36 -5.41 5.99
C ASP A 593 74.74 -4.63 7.15
N LYS A 594 74.89 -5.10 8.38
CA LYS A 594 74.31 -4.42 9.55
C LYS A 594 75.06 -3.11 9.85
N ILE A 595 76.39 -3.09 9.72
CA ILE A 595 77.16 -1.83 9.80
C ILE A 595 76.72 -0.85 8.70
N LYS A 596 76.60 -1.31 7.45
CA LYS A 596 76.10 -0.49 6.32
C LYS A 596 74.73 0.11 6.63
N LYS A 597 73.76 -0.70 7.08
CA LYS A 597 72.41 -0.25 7.45
C LYS A 597 72.42 0.77 8.60
N MET A 598 73.23 0.55 9.64
CA MET A 598 73.37 1.48 10.75
C MET A 598 73.98 2.82 10.30
N VAL A 599 75.12 2.79 9.60
CA VAL A 599 75.80 4.00 9.10
C VAL A 599 74.92 4.76 8.10
N GLN A 600 74.23 4.07 7.18
CA GLN A 600 73.32 4.69 6.22
C GLN A 600 72.16 5.43 6.93
N ASN A 601 71.57 4.83 7.97
CA ASN A 601 70.52 5.48 8.74
C ASN A 601 71.05 6.70 9.52
N LEU A 602 72.22 6.62 10.14
CA LEU A 602 72.80 7.78 10.85
C LEU A 602 73.17 8.91 9.88
N LEU A 603 73.83 8.60 8.77
CA LEU A 603 74.26 9.58 7.78
C LEU A 603 73.06 10.26 7.07
N SER A 604 72.03 9.51 6.70
CA SER A 604 70.83 10.09 6.08
C SER A 604 70.02 10.96 7.05
N ASN A 605 69.96 10.61 8.35
CA ASN A 605 69.38 11.51 9.35
C ASN A 605 70.23 12.78 9.54
N ALA A 606 71.57 12.65 9.61
CA ALA A 606 72.47 13.80 9.71
C ALA A 606 72.31 14.77 8.52
N ILE A 607 72.34 14.28 7.27
CA ILE A 607 72.14 15.09 6.06
C ILE A 607 70.75 15.74 6.03
N LYS A 608 69.72 15.06 6.54
CA LYS A 608 68.33 15.55 6.58
C LYS A 608 68.10 16.64 7.64
N PHE A 609 68.68 16.50 8.83
CA PHE A 609 68.42 17.40 9.97
C PHE A 609 69.47 18.49 10.17
N SER A 610 70.63 18.38 9.50
CA SER A 610 71.62 19.46 9.37
C SER A 610 71.05 20.73 8.74
N ASN A 611 71.69 21.84 9.06
CA ASN A 611 71.56 23.11 8.33
C ASN A 611 72.28 23.02 6.96
N ASP A 612 71.90 23.88 6.02
CA ASP A 612 72.60 24.00 4.73
C ASP A 612 74.00 24.63 4.94
N ASP A 613 74.93 24.45 3.98
CA ASP A 613 76.34 24.90 4.04
C ASP A 613 77.17 24.33 5.23
N SER A 614 76.65 23.34 5.96
CA SER A 614 77.29 22.77 7.16
C SER A 614 78.29 21.63 6.87
N GLU A 615 78.94 21.11 7.91
CA GLU A 615 79.85 19.95 7.84
C GLU A 615 79.33 18.82 8.73
N ILE A 616 79.34 17.58 8.22
CA ILE A 616 79.04 16.36 8.95
C ILE A 616 80.35 15.58 9.11
N VAL A 617 80.70 15.27 10.36
CA VAL A 617 81.97 14.61 10.69
C VAL A 617 81.71 13.16 11.11
N ILE A 618 82.39 12.22 10.46
CA ILE A 618 82.38 10.79 10.76
C ILE A 618 83.75 10.41 11.30
N VAL A 619 83.82 9.86 12.51
CA VAL A 619 85.09 9.43 13.14
C VAL A 619 85.05 7.94 13.43
N LEU A 620 86.13 7.23 13.09
CA LEU A 620 86.38 5.84 13.49
C LEU A 620 87.57 5.80 14.46
N ASP A 621 87.36 5.28 15.67
CA ASP A 621 88.40 5.17 16.71
C ASP A 621 88.39 3.78 17.41
N LYS A 622 89.52 3.41 18.02
CA LYS A 622 89.75 2.15 18.74
C LYS A 622 89.80 2.40 20.25
N THR A 623 88.65 2.31 20.91
CA THR A 623 88.51 2.57 22.34
C THR A 623 89.06 1.40 23.18
N GLY A 624 90.37 1.42 23.43
CA GLY A 624 91.07 0.43 24.25
C GLY A 624 91.42 -0.86 23.49
N THR A 625 91.37 -2.01 24.19
CA THR A 625 91.84 -3.30 23.66
C THR A 625 90.74 -4.23 23.16
N LYS A 626 89.46 -3.84 23.27
CA LYS A 626 88.31 -4.73 23.03
C LYS A 626 87.13 -4.10 22.29
N GLU A 627 87.14 -2.80 22.02
CA GLU A 627 86.02 -2.08 21.41
C GLU A 627 86.51 -1.07 20.37
N PHE A 628 85.63 -0.70 19.44
CA PHE A 628 85.81 0.39 18.49
C PHE A 628 84.54 1.23 18.41
N THR A 629 84.67 2.50 18.02
CA THR A 629 83.55 3.43 17.91
C THR A 629 83.46 4.03 16.51
N ILE A 630 82.25 4.11 15.98
CA ILE A 630 81.91 4.96 14.82
C ILE A 630 81.02 6.08 15.36
N SER A 631 81.46 7.33 15.26
CA SER A 631 80.63 8.50 15.55
C SER A 631 80.22 9.24 14.29
N VAL A 632 79.03 9.84 14.31
CA VAL A 632 78.50 10.73 13.26
C VAL A 632 77.98 11.98 13.95
N THR A 633 78.59 13.13 13.65
CA THR A 633 78.23 14.46 14.20
C THR A 633 77.58 15.32 13.13
N ASP A 634 76.36 15.80 13.39
CA ASP A 634 75.64 16.80 12.62
C ASP A 634 75.65 18.17 13.31
N HIS A 635 75.56 19.25 12.53
CA HIS A 635 75.40 20.63 13.00
C HIS A 635 74.01 21.16 12.63
N GLY A 636 72.98 20.41 13.01
CA GLY A 636 71.58 20.67 12.72
C GLY A 636 70.75 21.25 13.86
N ILE A 637 69.45 20.99 13.82
CA ILE A 637 68.47 21.47 14.82
C ILE A 637 68.67 20.90 16.23
N GLY A 638 69.44 19.82 16.37
CA GLY A 638 69.61 19.07 17.61
C GLY A 638 68.31 18.44 18.14
N ILE A 639 68.39 17.83 19.32
CA ILE A 639 67.29 17.08 19.94
C ILE A 639 67.08 17.60 21.38
N PRO A 640 65.87 18.05 21.76
CA PRO A 640 65.62 18.53 23.11
C PRO A 640 65.85 17.45 24.18
N ALA A 641 66.47 17.81 25.30
CA ALA A 641 66.92 16.87 26.33
C ALA A 641 65.79 15.93 26.87
N GLY A 642 64.56 16.43 27.01
CA GLY A 642 63.40 15.64 27.43
C GLY A 642 62.88 14.64 26.39
N LYS A 643 63.40 14.68 25.15
CA LYS A 643 63.02 13.79 24.03
C LYS A 643 64.07 12.68 23.81
N LEU A 644 65.33 12.93 24.19
CA LEU A 644 66.46 12.00 24.05
C LEU A 644 66.20 10.55 24.52
N PRO A 645 65.52 10.29 25.66
CA PRO A 645 65.29 8.91 26.11
C PRO A 645 64.50 8.04 25.13
N PHE A 646 63.68 8.68 24.28
CA PHE A 646 62.66 8.03 23.45
C PHE A 646 63.04 7.95 21.96
N ILE A 647 64.15 8.57 21.50
CA ILE A 647 64.46 8.61 20.05
C ILE A 647 64.82 7.25 19.44
N PHE A 648 65.12 6.27 20.28
CA PHE A 648 65.33 4.88 19.89
C PHE A 648 64.10 3.98 20.12
N ASP A 649 62.98 4.54 20.58
CA ASP A 649 61.72 3.84 20.65
C ASP A 649 61.08 3.77 19.26
N ARG A 650 60.45 2.63 18.96
CA ARG A 650 59.93 2.34 17.63
C ARG A 650 58.78 3.30 17.30
N PHE A 651 58.81 3.86 16.10
CA PHE A 651 57.83 4.84 15.59
C PHE A 651 57.83 6.19 16.34
N TYR A 652 58.83 6.46 17.18
CA TYR A 652 58.97 7.77 17.82
C TYR A 652 59.43 8.84 16.81
N GLN A 653 58.84 10.01 16.89
CA GLN A 653 59.27 11.23 16.20
C GLN A 653 59.31 12.35 17.22
N VAL A 654 60.32 13.22 17.14
CA VAL A 654 60.55 14.24 18.17
C VAL A 654 59.39 15.22 18.26
N ASP A 655 58.86 15.73 17.14
CA ASP A 655 57.69 16.63 17.13
C ASP A 655 56.70 16.27 16.01
N GLY A 656 55.45 16.01 16.38
CA GLY A 656 54.37 15.61 15.45
C GLY A 656 53.46 16.76 14.99
N SER A 657 53.67 17.99 15.48
CA SER A 657 52.72 19.11 15.36
C SER A 657 53.09 20.21 14.37
N ASP A 658 54.37 20.63 14.27
CA ASP A 658 54.73 21.91 13.62
C ASP A 658 55.83 21.88 12.53
N SER A 659 56.31 20.70 12.10
CA SER A 659 57.34 20.63 11.03
C SER A 659 57.14 19.46 10.04
N ARG A 660 55.93 19.31 9.48
CA ARG A 660 55.56 18.21 8.57
C ARG A 660 56.06 18.38 7.13
N SER A 661 57.35 18.63 6.95
CA SER A 661 58.05 18.65 5.66
C SER A 661 59.29 17.72 5.61
N ARG A 662 59.50 16.90 6.65
CA ARG A 662 60.71 16.08 6.85
C ARG A 662 60.37 14.63 7.23
N GLU A 663 59.86 13.88 6.26
CA GLU A 663 59.26 12.54 6.37
C GLU A 663 60.15 11.41 6.92
N GLY A 664 59.55 10.37 7.52
CA GLY A 664 60.25 9.12 7.88
C GLY A 664 59.56 8.34 9.01
N ALA A 665 59.42 7.02 8.86
CA ALA A 665 58.54 6.17 9.67
C ALA A 665 58.90 5.98 11.17
N GLY A 666 59.95 6.63 11.69
CA GLY A 666 60.41 6.44 13.07
C GLY A 666 60.97 5.04 13.39
N ILE A 667 61.22 4.21 12.37
CA ILE A 667 61.78 2.85 12.52
C ILE A 667 63.33 2.89 12.59
N GLY A 668 63.97 3.80 11.85
CA GLY A 668 65.40 3.76 11.54
C GLY A 668 66.34 3.75 12.76
N LEU A 669 66.16 4.66 13.72
CA LEU A 669 66.98 4.70 14.93
C LEU A 669 66.73 3.49 15.85
N ALA A 670 65.49 3.05 15.99
CA ALA A 670 65.16 1.83 16.74
C ALA A 670 65.84 0.60 16.10
N LEU A 671 65.72 0.43 14.78
CA LEU A 671 66.42 -0.64 14.03
C LEU A 671 67.95 -0.52 14.19
N THR A 672 68.51 0.68 14.20
CA THR A 672 69.95 0.92 14.43
C THR A 672 70.38 0.39 15.80
N LYS A 673 69.57 0.63 16.85
CA LYS A 673 69.84 0.12 18.21
C LYS A 673 69.72 -1.40 18.30
N GLU A 674 68.70 -2.01 17.71
CA GLU A 674 68.51 -3.46 17.69
C GLU A 674 69.66 -4.16 16.92
N LEU A 675 70.14 -3.56 15.82
CA LEU A 675 71.29 -4.06 15.07
C LEU A 675 72.62 -3.89 15.82
N ALA A 676 72.81 -2.81 16.58
CA ALA A 676 73.98 -2.65 17.44
C ALA A 676 74.00 -3.75 18.53
N VAL A 677 72.86 -4.02 19.16
CA VAL A 677 72.70 -5.08 20.17
C VAL A 677 72.92 -6.47 19.57
N LEU A 678 72.45 -6.74 18.34
CA LEU A 678 72.70 -8.00 17.63
C LEU A 678 74.20 -8.27 17.38
N LEU A 679 75.02 -7.20 17.29
CA LEU A 679 76.48 -7.28 17.19
C LEU A 679 77.19 -7.14 18.54
N ASN A 680 76.49 -7.35 19.66
CA ASN A 680 76.97 -7.19 21.04
C ASN A 680 77.55 -5.78 21.35
N GLY A 681 77.09 -4.76 20.62
CA GLY A 681 77.45 -3.36 20.82
C GLY A 681 76.32 -2.52 21.39
N THR A 682 76.52 -1.20 21.40
CA THR A 682 75.54 -0.20 21.87
C THR A 682 75.55 1.03 20.97
N ILE A 683 74.47 1.79 20.99
CA ILE A 683 74.41 3.14 20.40
C ILE A 683 73.97 4.16 21.45
N THR A 684 74.64 5.30 21.46
CA THR A 684 74.35 6.45 22.33
C THR A 684 74.23 7.73 21.49
N VAL A 685 73.73 8.80 22.11
CA VAL A 685 73.54 10.10 21.48
C VAL A 685 73.90 11.20 22.48
N ASN A 686 74.62 12.22 22.01
CA ASN A 686 74.79 13.50 22.69
C ASN A 686 74.22 14.57 21.75
N SER A 687 73.37 15.47 22.24
CA SER A 687 72.78 16.52 21.39
C SER A 687 72.37 17.72 22.23
N VAL A 688 72.51 18.91 21.64
CA VAL A 688 72.07 20.18 22.20
C VAL A 688 71.18 20.86 21.16
N SER A 689 69.98 21.25 21.57
CA SER A 689 68.97 21.85 20.68
C SER A 689 69.49 23.17 20.11
N GLY A 690 69.57 23.27 18.78
CA GLY A 690 70.11 24.40 18.05
C GLY A 690 71.62 24.34 17.74
N GLU A 691 72.37 23.37 18.28
CA GLU A 691 73.81 23.23 18.05
C GLU A 691 74.16 21.97 17.23
N GLY A 692 73.41 20.87 17.39
CA GLY A 692 73.56 19.65 16.59
C GLY A 692 73.43 18.35 17.39
N SER A 693 73.87 17.24 16.79
CA SER A 693 73.81 15.90 17.40
C SER A 693 75.02 15.04 17.04
N THR A 694 75.61 14.36 18.02
CA THR A 694 76.61 13.29 17.84
C THR A 694 75.98 11.96 18.21
N PHE A 695 75.80 11.07 17.24
CA PHE A 695 75.48 9.66 17.46
C PHE A 695 76.77 8.85 17.56
N ILE A 696 76.88 7.94 18.55
CA ILE A 696 78.08 7.13 18.79
C ILE A 696 77.68 5.66 18.86
N LEU A 697 78.15 4.86 17.90
CA LEU A 697 77.98 3.43 17.80
C LEU A 697 79.25 2.73 18.31
N THR A 698 79.15 2.03 19.45
CA THR A 698 80.26 1.26 20.04
C THR A 698 80.06 -0.22 19.74
N LEU A 699 81.08 -0.88 19.19
CA LEU A 699 81.04 -2.28 18.75
C LEU A 699 82.28 -3.05 19.27
N PRO A 700 82.17 -4.38 19.51
CA PRO A 700 83.29 -5.18 19.96
C PRO A 700 84.37 -5.30 18.87
N TYR A 701 85.62 -5.03 19.25
CA TYR A 701 86.78 -5.19 18.40
C TYR A 701 87.37 -6.60 18.54
N ILE A 702 87.10 -7.45 17.54
CA ILE A 702 87.72 -8.77 17.38
C ILE A 702 88.79 -8.66 16.29
N GLU A 703 90.06 -8.65 16.72
CA GLU A 703 91.22 -8.52 15.83
C GLU A 703 91.38 -9.74 14.92
N SER A 704 91.37 -9.52 13.60
CA SER A 704 91.58 -10.57 12.60
C SER A 704 92.95 -10.45 11.96
N THR A 705 93.78 -11.50 12.07
CA THR A 705 95.14 -11.56 11.48
C THR A 705 95.19 -12.25 10.12
N GLY A 706 94.04 -12.70 9.60
CA GLY A 706 93.94 -13.49 8.37
C GLY A 706 93.71 -12.67 7.10
N LYS A 707 94.66 -12.73 6.15
CA LYS A 707 94.37 -12.47 4.74
C LYS A 707 93.61 -13.67 4.14
N ILE A 708 92.37 -13.49 3.74
CA ILE A 708 91.70 -14.32 2.71
C ILE A 708 91.01 -13.37 1.71
N GLU A 709 90.76 -13.86 0.51
CA GLU A 709 90.47 -13.10 -0.71
C GLU A 709 89.09 -12.39 -0.68
N ILE A 710 89.04 -11.17 -1.22
CA ILE A 710 87.79 -10.51 -1.57
C ILE A 710 87.20 -11.27 -2.76
N HIS A 711 86.01 -11.86 -2.58
CA HIS A 711 85.25 -12.44 -3.69
C HIS A 711 84.61 -11.31 -4.51
N ASN A 712 85.38 -10.75 -5.45
CA ASN A 712 84.92 -9.71 -6.37
C ASN A 712 83.83 -10.28 -7.30
N ASN A 713 82.55 -10.14 -6.95
CA ASN A 713 81.46 -10.49 -7.87
C ASN A 713 80.18 -9.61 -7.79
N ASP A 714 79.98 -8.82 -6.73
CA ASP A 714 78.83 -7.89 -6.60
C ASP A 714 79.21 -6.41 -6.82
N MET A 715 80.20 -6.17 -7.70
CA MET A 715 80.51 -4.85 -8.28
C MET A 715 79.88 -4.77 -9.68
N GLU A 716 78.55 -4.88 -9.77
CA GLU A 716 77.84 -4.65 -11.03
C GLU A 716 77.89 -3.18 -11.47
N GLN A 717 77.83 -2.99 -12.78
CA GLN A 717 78.15 -1.75 -13.47
C GLN A 717 76.99 -0.76 -13.48
N ILE A 718 77.24 0.51 -13.12
CA ILE A 718 76.71 1.67 -13.86
C ILE A 718 77.86 2.68 -14.03
N GLY A 719 78.06 3.18 -15.25
CA GLY A 719 79.10 4.16 -15.59
C GLY A 719 78.63 5.62 -15.52
N PRO A 720 79.54 6.61 -15.73
CA PRO A 720 79.22 8.03 -15.63
C PRO A 720 78.29 8.50 -16.77
N GLY A 721 77.12 9.03 -16.40
CA GLY A 721 75.94 9.15 -17.27
C GLY A 721 75.53 10.54 -17.78
N ARG A 722 76.47 11.50 -17.88
CA ARG A 722 76.29 12.89 -18.38
C ARG A 722 75.41 13.84 -17.54
N ALA A 723 75.66 15.14 -17.75
CA ALA A 723 74.97 16.28 -17.16
C ALA A 723 73.99 16.92 -18.15
N ASP A 724 73.32 17.96 -17.67
CA ASP A 724 72.43 18.91 -18.38
C ASP A 724 71.09 18.29 -18.88
N GLN A 725 69.95 18.96 -18.75
CA GLN A 725 69.74 20.42 -18.68
C GLN A 725 68.81 20.86 -17.55
N GLU A 726 69.04 22.08 -17.05
CA GLU A 726 68.02 22.91 -16.40
C GLU A 726 66.93 23.33 -17.41
N SER A 727 65.71 23.54 -16.92
CA SER A 727 64.72 24.39 -17.61
C SER A 727 63.72 24.97 -16.61
N ASP A 728 64.06 26.17 -16.16
CA ASP A 728 63.19 27.13 -15.49
C ASP A 728 61.79 27.21 -16.12
N THR A 729 60.74 27.27 -15.29
CA THR A 729 59.46 27.88 -15.68
C THR A 729 58.74 28.50 -14.48
N ARG A 730 59.23 29.65 -14.00
CA ARG A 730 58.33 30.64 -13.41
C ARG A 730 57.34 31.16 -14.46
N GLY A 731 56.04 30.90 -14.29
CA GLY A 731 55.02 31.55 -15.11
C GLY A 731 53.73 30.77 -15.32
N LEU A 732 52.96 30.48 -14.26
CA LEU A 732 51.54 30.16 -14.44
C LEU A 732 50.75 31.44 -14.68
N LEU A 733 50.34 31.60 -15.94
CA LEU A 733 49.48 32.67 -16.44
C LEU A 733 48.16 32.70 -15.66
N GLN A 734 47.67 33.91 -15.36
CA GLN A 734 46.26 34.12 -15.05
C GLN A 734 45.49 34.23 -16.37
N PRO A 735 44.48 33.39 -16.64
CA PRO A 735 43.51 33.65 -17.70
C PRO A 735 42.51 34.69 -17.18
N GLU A 736 42.57 35.92 -17.67
CA GLU A 736 41.51 36.90 -17.41
C GLU A 736 40.25 36.58 -18.22
N ALA A 737 39.08 36.73 -17.56
CA ALA A 737 37.79 37.07 -18.18
C ALA A 737 37.22 36.16 -19.29
N ALA A 738 36.86 34.90 -18.97
CA ALA A 738 36.01 34.08 -19.87
C ALA A 738 35.06 33.04 -19.22
N GLU A 739 34.84 33.00 -17.89
CA GLU A 739 34.39 31.74 -17.25
C GLU A 739 33.35 31.82 -16.10
N ASP A 740 32.41 32.77 -16.13
CA ASP A 740 31.45 32.97 -15.02
C ASP A 740 30.19 32.05 -15.01
N ASP A 741 30.13 31.04 -15.89
CA ASP A 741 28.99 30.10 -16.00
C ASP A 741 29.33 28.65 -15.56
N LEU A 742 30.61 28.33 -15.28
CA LEU A 742 31.01 27.03 -14.73
C LEU A 742 30.78 26.94 -13.19
N PRO A 743 30.34 25.79 -12.64
CA PRO A 743 30.13 25.67 -11.20
C PRO A 743 31.44 25.70 -10.41
N LEU A 744 31.46 26.48 -9.32
CA LEU A 744 32.59 26.58 -8.39
C LEU A 744 32.57 25.41 -7.40
N ILE A 745 33.65 24.62 -7.33
CA ILE A 745 33.88 23.59 -6.31
C ILE A 745 34.96 24.07 -5.34
N LEU A 746 34.75 23.88 -4.04
CA LEU A 746 35.79 23.99 -3.03
C LEU A 746 36.29 22.60 -2.64
N LEU A 747 37.60 22.38 -2.74
CA LEU A 747 38.29 21.18 -2.29
C LEU A 747 39.08 21.47 -1.00
N VAL A 748 38.81 20.72 0.06
CA VAL A 748 39.54 20.76 1.33
C VAL A 748 40.19 19.39 1.56
N GLU A 749 41.51 19.33 1.47
CA GLU A 749 42.34 18.10 1.58
C GLU A 749 43.73 18.55 2.05
N ASP A 750 44.32 17.91 3.07
CA ASP A 750 45.60 18.38 3.65
C ASP A 750 46.82 17.88 2.86
N ASN A 751 46.77 16.64 2.34
CA ASN A 751 47.80 16.05 1.49
C ASN A 751 47.96 16.83 0.16
N ALA A 752 49.17 17.31 -0.12
CA ALA A 752 49.45 18.15 -1.28
C ALA A 752 49.29 17.42 -2.63
N ASP A 753 49.85 16.22 -2.75
CA ASP A 753 49.87 15.45 -3.99
C ASP A 753 48.45 15.00 -4.39
N LEU A 754 47.65 14.58 -3.40
CA LEU A 754 46.26 14.20 -3.60
C LEU A 754 45.38 15.42 -3.91
N ARG A 755 45.64 16.57 -3.28
CA ARG A 755 44.96 17.84 -3.60
C ARG A 755 45.28 18.32 -5.02
N GLU A 756 46.53 18.19 -5.47
CA GLU A 756 46.90 18.47 -6.87
C GLU A 756 46.24 17.47 -7.84
N PHE A 757 46.32 16.16 -7.57
CA PHE A 757 45.69 15.12 -8.39
C PHE A 757 44.17 15.29 -8.54
N ILE A 758 43.47 15.65 -7.46
CA ILE A 758 42.03 15.94 -7.51
C ILE A 758 41.80 17.23 -8.32
N THR A 759 42.57 18.29 -8.09
CA THR A 759 42.42 19.57 -8.82
C THR A 759 42.57 19.36 -10.34
N LEU A 760 43.63 18.67 -10.77
CA LEU A 760 43.87 18.27 -12.17
C LEU A 760 42.81 17.30 -12.71
N SER A 761 42.08 16.60 -11.85
CA SER A 761 41.03 15.68 -12.26
C SER A 761 39.69 16.34 -12.58
N PHE A 762 39.47 17.60 -12.17
CA PHE A 762 38.19 18.32 -12.31
C PHE A 762 38.28 19.66 -13.06
N SER A 763 39.50 20.14 -13.37
CA SER A 763 39.75 21.44 -13.99
C SER A 763 39.24 21.61 -15.43
N GLU A 764 38.71 20.56 -16.08
CA GLU A 764 38.10 20.63 -17.41
C GLU A 764 36.60 21.00 -17.35
N ASP A 765 35.89 20.57 -16.30
CA ASP A 765 34.44 20.73 -16.15
C ASP A 765 34.03 21.75 -15.07
N TYR A 766 34.93 22.06 -14.12
CA TYR A 766 34.62 22.83 -12.91
C TYR A 766 35.72 23.82 -12.54
N ARG A 767 35.31 24.99 -12.03
CA ARG A 767 36.23 25.93 -11.38
C ARG A 767 36.55 25.40 -9.97
N VAL A 768 37.76 24.91 -9.76
CA VAL A 768 38.21 24.38 -8.46
C VAL A 768 38.98 25.43 -7.68
N ILE A 769 38.56 25.72 -6.45
CA ILE A 769 39.38 26.42 -5.44
C ILE A 769 39.78 25.43 -4.34
N THR A 770 40.96 25.63 -3.76
CA THR A 770 41.57 24.68 -2.83
C THR A 770 41.85 25.30 -1.46
N ALA A 771 41.69 24.48 -0.42
CA ALA A 771 41.99 24.80 0.97
C ALA A 771 42.85 23.69 1.58
N SER A 772 43.75 24.07 2.48
CA SER A 772 44.73 23.17 3.11
C SER A 772 44.25 22.57 4.45
N ASP A 773 43.20 23.12 5.05
CA ASP A 773 42.60 22.64 6.29
C ASP A 773 41.12 23.08 6.43
N GLY A 774 40.41 22.52 7.42
CA GLY A 774 38.98 22.79 7.63
C GLY A 774 38.64 24.22 8.10
N GLU A 775 39.56 24.93 8.78
CA GLU A 775 39.36 26.33 9.19
C GLU A 775 39.40 27.25 7.96
N GLU A 776 40.38 27.02 7.09
CA GLU A 776 40.48 27.67 5.79
C GLU A 776 39.30 27.33 4.88
N GLY A 777 38.88 26.05 4.84
CA GLY A 777 37.73 25.59 4.07
C GLY A 777 36.42 26.29 4.47
N ILE A 778 36.11 26.37 5.77
CA ILE A 778 34.91 27.09 6.26
C ILE A 778 34.98 28.57 5.86
N ARG A 779 36.12 29.23 6.08
CA ARG A 779 36.32 30.65 5.71
C ARG A 779 36.08 30.87 4.21
N MET A 780 36.66 30.04 3.35
CA MET A 780 36.45 30.13 1.89
C MET A 780 35.01 29.85 1.48
N ALA A 781 34.33 28.87 2.11
CA ALA A 781 32.94 28.57 1.81
C ALA A 781 31.98 29.73 2.17
N LEU A 782 32.18 30.39 3.32
CA LEU A 782 31.37 31.55 3.74
C LEU A 782 31.60 32.78 2.84
N GLU A 783 32.83 32.97 2.32
CA GLU A 783 33.18 34.09 1.46
C GLU A 783 32.78 33.85 -0.01
N LYS A 784 33.02 32.65 -0.54
CA LYS A 784 32.86 32.29 -1.96
C LYS A 784 31.54 31.55 -2.28
N ILE A 785 30.84 31.00 -1.27
CA ILE A 785 29.58 30.21 -1.37
C ILE A 785 29.59 29.32 -2.63
N PRO A 786 30.47 28.30 -2.67
CA PRO A 786 30.64 27.42 -3.82
C PRO A 786 29.36 26.63 -4.14
N SER A 787 29.29 26.06 -5.35
CA SER A 787 28.20 25.19 -5.79
C SER A 787 28.27 23.80 -5.17
N LEU A 788 29.44 23.37 -4.69
CA LEU A 788 29.68 22.11 -3.96
C LEU A 788 30.97 22.21 -3.12
N VAL A 789 31.03 21.51 -1.99
CA VAL A 789 32.26 21.32 -1.19
C VAL A 789 32.65 19.84 -1.19
N ILE A 790 33.92 19.55 -1.47
CA ILE A 790 34.58 18.27 -1.21
C ILE A 790 35.49 18.49 0.01
N THR A 791 35.36 17.66 1.05
CA THR A 791 36.23 17.70 2.23
C THR A 791 36.75 16.30 2.54
N ASP A 792 38.01 16.18 2.91
CA ASP A 792 38.44 14.98 3.65
C ASP A 792 37.86 15.00 5.07
N LEU A 793 37.82 13.82 5.70
CA LEU A 793 37.36 13.63 7.06
C LEU A 793 38.44 13.94 8.10
N MET A 794 39.72 13.64 7.81
CA MET A 794 40.80 13.56 8.80
C MET A 794 41.84 14.67 8.64
N MET A 795 41.45 15.94 8.81
CA MET A 795 42.30 17.10 8.57
C MET A 795 42.70 17.86 9.86
N PRO A 796 43.81 18.63 9.85
CA PRO A 796 44.20 19.48 10.97
C PRO A 796 43.25 20.68 11.18
N LYS A 797 43.33 21.28 12.38
CA LYS A 797 42.50 22.39 12.90
C LYS A 797 41.01 22.04 13.06
N LYS A 798 40.33 21.63 11.99
CA LYS A 798 38.93 21.20 11.97
C LYS A 798 38.74 19.99 11.07
N ASP A 799 38.05 18.98 11.58
CA ASP A 799 37.76 17.74 10.86
C ASP A 799 36.56 17.90 9.88
N GLY A 800 36.34 16.91 9.01
CA GLY A 800 35.29 16.97 8.00
C GLY A 800 33.85 17.01 8.57
N TYR A 801 33.63 16.46 9.77
CA TYR A 801 32.34 16.58 10.46
C TYR A 801 32.13 18.02 10.96
N GLN A 802 33.14 18.63 11.57
CA GLN A 802 33.11 20.02 12.03
C GLN A 802 32.95 21.02 10.88
N VAL A 803 33.58 20.77 9.73
CA VAL A 803 33.37 21.54 8.49
C VAL A 803 31.91 21.43 8.04
N CYS A 804 31.35 20.22 8.02
CA CYS A 804 29.97 20.03 7.58
C CYS A 804 28.95 20.64 8.56
N GLU A 805 29.10 20.43 9.88
CA GLU A 805 28.23 21.01 10.90
C GLU A 805 28.22 22.54 10.83
N ALA A 806 29.39 23.17 10.72
CA ALA A 806 29.51 24.62 10.59
C ALA A 806 28.82 25.16 9.33
N LEU A 807 29.03 24.51 8.18
CA LEU A 807 28.47 24.96 6.90
C LEU A 807 26.98 24.66 6.74
N LYS A 808 26.46 23.59 7.36
CA LYS A 808 25.02 23.28 7.38
C LYS A 808 24.24 24.13 8.38
N SER A 809 24.90 24.63 9.44
CA SER A 809 24.28 25.48 10.46
C SER A 809 24.23 26.97 10.09
N ASP A 810 25.14 27.44 9.22
CA ASP A 810 25.16 28.84 8.78
C ASP A 810 24.20 29.07 7.61
N GLU A 811 23.31 30.06 7.73
CA GLU A 811 22.34 30.40 6.69
C GLU A 811 22.98 30.68 5.32
N ARG A 812 24.24 31.14 5.27
CA ARG A 812 24.92 31.53 4.02
C ARG A 812 25.33 30.32 3.19
N THR A 813 25.45 29.14 3.81
CA THR A 813 26.04 27.94 3.20
C THR A 813 25.21 26.66 3.38
N SER A 814 24.13 26.68 4.17
CA SER A 814 23.29 25.49 4.45
C SER A 814 22.82 24.74 3.21
N HIS A 815 22.54 25.48 2.13
CA HIS A 815 22.05 24.96 0.85
C HIS A 815 23.12 24.31 -0.03
N ILE A 816 24.41 24.44 0.31
CA ILE A 816 25.52 23.89 -0.49
C ILE A 816 25.63 22.38 -0.26
N PRO A 817 25.72 21.55 -1.30
CA PRO A 817 25.98 20.11 -1.16
C PRO A 817 27.42 19.84 -0.69
N ILE A 818 27.58 18.92 0.27
CA ILE A 818 28.88 18.54 0.84
C ILE A 818 29.16 17.05 0.58
N VAL A 819 30.34 16.75 0.04
CA VAL A 819 30.87 15.39 -0.20
C VAL A 819 32.03 15.15 0.76
N MET A 820 31.91 14.14 1.64
CA MET A 820 33.02 13.72 2.50
C MET A 820 33.82 12.58 1.87
N LEU A 821 35.15 12.75 1.79
CA LEU A 821 36.09 11.66 1.55
C LEU A 821 36.43 11.02 2.91
N THR A 822 36.44 9.69 3.02
CA THR A 822 36.71 9.00 4.29
C THR A 822 37.68 7.84 4.15
N ALA A 823 38.55 7.65 5.15
CA ALA A 823 39.45 6.49 5.22
C ALA A 823 38.78 5.23 5.79
N LYS A 824 37.60 5.36 6.44
CA LYS A 824 36.89 4.29 7.16
C LYS A 824 35.74 3.69 6.35
N THR A 825 35.49 2.40 6.58
CA THR A 825 34.37 1.62 6.00
C THR A 825 33.42 1.05 7.06
N ASP A 826 33.50 1.51 8.31
CA ASP A 826 32.63 1.02 9.39
C ASP A 826 31.20 1.61 9.37
N THR A 827 30.28 0.87 9.99
CA THR A 827 28.85 1.20 10.04
C THR A 827 28.60 2.46 10.87
N ASP A 828 29.41 2.70 11.91
CA ASP A 828 29.23 3.83 12.82
C ASP A 828 29.53 5.18 12.14
N SER A 829 30.53 5.23 11.26
CA SER A 829 30.80 6.41 10.42
C SER A 829 29.60 6.76 9.51
N ARG A 830 28.85 5.76 9.04
CA ARG A 830 27.61 6.00 8.28
C ARG A 830 26.46 6.50 9.15
N ILE A 831 26.37 6.05 10.41
CA ILE A 831 25.37 6.52 11.37
C ILE A 831 25.66 7.97 11.76
N GLN A 832 26.91 8.29 12.13
CA GLN A 832 27.35 9.64 12.45
C GLN A 832 27.25 10.59 11.23
N GLY A 833 27.42 10.05 10.02
CA GLY A 833 27.23 10.79 8.78
C GLY A 833 25.78 11.20 8.47
N ILE A 834 24.80 10.41 8.92
CA ILE A 834 23.37 10.75 8.86
C ILE A 834 23.03 11.88 9.85
N VAL A 835 23.71 11.92 11.00
CA VAL A 835 23.50 12.95 12.04
C VAL A 835 24.10 14.31 11.65
N THR A 836 25.20 14.32 10.90
CA THR A 836 25.94 15.55 10.52
C THR A 836 25.47 16.19 9.20
N GLY A 837 24.63 15.51 8.42
CA GLY A 837 23.86 16.13 7.33
C GLY A 837 24.58 16.37 6.00
N ALA A 838 25.72 15.74 5.75
CA ALA A 838 26.37 15.79 4.43
C ALA A 838 25.57 15.05 3.35
N ASP A 839 25.67 15.53 2.10
CA ASP A 839 24.88 15.05 0.97
C ASP A 839 25.46 13.77 0.34
N ALA A 840 26.77 13.49 0.50
CA ALA A 840 27.40 12.23 0.08
C ALA A 840 28.66 11.85 0.89
N TYR A 841 28.98 10.55 0.89
CA TYR A 841 30.19 9.96 1.50
C TYR A 841 30.88 9.05 0.49
N LEU A 842 32.21 9.14 0.39
CA LEU A 842 33.02 8.35 -0.55
C LEU A 842 34.30 7.84 0.12
N ALA A 843 34.58 6.54 0.02
CA ALA A 843 35.74 5.94 0.66
C ALA A 843 37.02 6.18 -0.16
N LYS A 844 38.11 6.66 0.47
CA LYS A 844 39.47 6.53 -0.10
C LYS A 844 39.88 5.04 0.01
N PRO A 845 40.41 4.36 -1.02
CA PRO A 845 40.61 4.81 -2.40
C PRO A 845 39.29 4.89 -3.17
N PHE A 846 39.02 6.03 -3.79
CA PHE A 846 37.86 6.24 -4.66
C PHE A 846 38.23 6.11 -6.14
N ASP A 847 37.28 5.76 -7.00
CA ASP A 847 37.46 5.87 -8.45
C ASP A 847 37.08 7.27 -8.93
N LYS A 848 37.84 7.85 -9.88
CA LYS A 848 37.53 9.17 -10.48
C LYS A 848 36.10 9.21 -11.01
N ARG A 849 35.60 8.13 -11.62
CA ARG A 849 34.23 8.06 -12.18
C ARG A 849 33.15 8.15 -11.10
N GLU A 850 33.41 7.58 -9.92
CA GLU A 850 32.46 7.55 -8.81
C GLU A 850 32.34 8.95 -8.19
N LEU A 851 33.46 9.63 -7.96
CA LEU A 851 33.48 11.01 -7.48
C LEU A 851 32.83 11.98 -8.50
N VAL A 852 33.15 11.85 -9.79
CA VAL A 852 32.51 12.63 -10.87
C VAL A 852 30.98 12.43 -10.87
N ALA A 853 30.50 11.18 -10.88
CA ALA A 853 29.06 10.89 -10.94
C ALA A 853 28.29 11.40 -9.70
N VAL A 854 28.91 11.37 -8.51
CA VAL A 854 28.35 11.96 -7.29
C VAL A 854 28.23 13.49 -7.42
N ILE A 855 29.29 14.16 -7.87
CA ILE A 855 29.33 15.62 -8.07
C ILE A 855 28.29 16.05 -9.12
N GLU A 856 28.28 15.42 -10.29
CA GLU A 856 27.31 15.69 -11.37
C GLU A 856 25.87 15.58 -10.86
N ASN A 857 25.55 14.50 -10.14
CA ASN A 857 24.21 14.27 -9.62
C ASN A 857 23.79 15.33 -8.60
N LEU A 858 24.67 15.69 -7.65
CA LEU A 858 24.37 16.71 -6.64
C LEU A 858 24.18 18.09 -7.27
N VAL A 859 25.05 18.49 -8.21
CA VAL A 859 24.94 19.76 -8.95
C VAL A 859 23.67 19.78 -9.80
N LYS A 860 23.34 18.68 -10.48
CA LYS A 860 22.11 18.53 -11.30
C LYS A 860 20.83 18.62 -10.48
N VAL A 861 20.76 17.93 -9.33
CA VAL A 861 19.60 18.00 -8.43
C VAL A 861 19.41 19.42 -7.88
N ARG A 862 20.49 20.09 -7.45
CA ARG A 862 20.43 21.50 -7.01
C ARG A 862 19.98 22.44 -8.15
N LYS A 863 20.46 22.23 -9.38
CA LYS A 863 20.02 22.98 -10.56
C LYS A 863 18.51 22.80 -10.84
N GLN A 864 17.99 21.58 -10.76
CA GLN A 864 16.56 21.29 -10.97
C GLN A 864 15.67 21.91 -9.88
N LEU A 865 16.07 21.87 -8.61
CA LEU A 865 15.35 22.53 -7.51
C LEU A 865 15.30 24.05 -7.70
N ARG A 866 16.45 24.66 -8.05
CA ARG A 866 16.57 26.08 -8.38
C ARG A 866 15.66 26.50 -9.54
N GLU A 867 15.57 25.68 -10.58
CA GLU A 867 14.70 25.94 -11.74
C GLU A 867 13.21 25.83 -11.38
N LYS A 868 12.81 24.80 -10.61
CA LYS A 868 11.44 24.63 -10.11
C LYS A 868 10.93 25.85 -9.34
N TYR A 869 11.71 26.34 -8.37
CA TYR A 869 11.29 27.50 -7.55
C TYR A 869 11.40 28.85 -8.28
N GLY A 870 12.17 28.93 -9.36
CA GLY A 870 12.35 30.17 -10.14
C GLY A 870 11.28 30.46 -11.19
N GLN A 871 10.56 29.45 -11.70
CA GLN A 871 9.73 29.56 -12.91
C GLN A 871 8.25 29.96 -12.71
N GLN A 872 7.69 29.84 -11.49
CA GLN A 872 6.23 29.91 -11.28
C GLN A 872 5.78 30.93 -10.22
N GLU A 873 6.66 31.84 -9.79
CA GLU A 873 6.37 32.80 -8.69
C GLU A 873 5.95 32.14 -7.35
N VAL A 874 6.17 30.82 -7.22
CA VAL A 874 5.87 29.98 -6.04
C VAL A 874 6.52 30.48 -4.74
N TRP A 875 7.56 31.31 -4.85
CA TRP A 875 8.17 32.03 -3.73
C TRP A 875 7.23 33.01 -3.00
N LEU A 876 6.11 33.39 -3.63
CA LEU A 876 5.05 34.22 -3.02
C LEU A 876 3.98 33.40 -2.31
N THR A 877 3.69 32.18 -2.77
CA THR A 877 2.61 31.33 -2.22
C THR A 877 3.01 30.44 -1.05
N GLY A 878 4.31 30.31 -0.75
CA GLY A 878 4.83 29.63 0.44
C GLY A 878 5.76 28.46 0.13
N PHE A 879 6.86 28.35 0.90
CA PHE A 879 7.94 27.39 0.67
C PHE A 879 7.79 26.08 1.47
N GLU A 880 6.60 25.47 1.50
CA GLU A 880 6.30 24.26 2.29
C GLU A 880 7.16 23.01 1.95
N GLN A 881 8.03 23.10 0.93
CA GLN A 881 8.92 22.04 0.46
C GLN A 881 10.42 22.41 0.53
N LEU A 882 10.79 23.47 1.27
CA LEU A 882 12.18 23.79 1.61
C LEU A 882 12.49 23.43 3.08
N PRO A 883 13.78 23.22 3.46
CA PRO A 883 14.15 23.09 4.85
C PRO A 883 13.93 24.41 5.60
N SER A 884 13.75 24.34 6.93
CA SER A 884 13.27 25.50 7.71
C SER A 884 14.23 26.70 7.74
N ILE A 885 15.52 26.51 7.42
CA ILE A 885 16.52 27.58 7.40
C ILE A 885 16.36 28.41 6.12
N GLU A 886 16.32 27.75 4.95
CA GLU A 886 16.07 28.39 3.67
C GLU A 886 14.68 29.04 3.60
N GLN A 887 13.65 28.39 4.18
CA GLN A 887 12.32 28.98 4.31
C GLN A 887 12.36 30.27 5.14
N LYS A 888 12.90 30.25 6.37
CA LYS A 888 13.01 31.45 7.24
C LYS A 888 13.78 32.58 6.57
N PHE A 889 14.86 32.27 5.86
CA PHE A 889 15.62 33.27 5.12
C PHE A 889 14.78 33.94 4.03
N LEU A 890 14.05 33.16 3.22
CA LEU A 890 13.23 33.70 2.14
C LEU A 890 11.97 34.41 2.65
N ASP A 891 11.39 33.96 3.77
CA ASP A 891 10.35 34.69 4.50
C ASP A 891 10.88 36.03 5.02
N LYS A 892 12.10 36.09 5.60
CA LYS A 892 12.73 37.34 6.03
C LYS A 892 12.96 38.29 4.85
N VAL A 893 13.46 37.79 3.70
CA VAL A 893 13.63 38.59 2.48
C VAL A 893 12.28 39.15 1.99
N ARG A 894 11.23 38.32 1.93
CA ARG A 894 9.89 38.77 1.50
C ARG A 894 9.35 39.86 2.43
N ASN A 895 9.47 39.68 3.74
CA ASN A 895 8.99 40.65 4.72
C ASN A 895 9.76 41.98 4.62
N ALA A 896 11.10 41.95 4.54
CA ALA A 896 11.91 43.16 4.38
C ALA A 896 11.58 43.96 3.10
N ILE A 897 11.13 43.30 2.02
CA ILE A 897 10.63 43.96 0.81
C ILE A 897 9.21 44.52 1.00
N ALA A 898 8.35 43.82 1.75
CA ALA A 898 6.99 44.25 2.02
C ALA A 898 6.94 45.48 2.94
N ASP A 899 7.72 45.46 4.02
CA ASP A 899 7.78 46.53 5.04
C ASP A 899 8.34 47.85 4.46
N ASN A 900 9.13 47.77 3.39
CA ASN A 900 9.75 48.91 2.69
C ASN A 900 9.19 49.14 1.28
N ILE A 901 8.00 48.61 0.95
CA ILE A 901 7.52 48.58 -0.43
C ILE A 901 7.27 50.00 -1.00
N GLU A 902 6.83 50.94 -0.17
CA GLU A 902 6.50 52.32 -0.54
C GLU A 902 7.74 53.22 -0.75
N ASP A 903 8.92 52.85 -0.22
CA ASP A 903 10.10 53.70 -0.33
C ASP A 903 10.76 53.61 -1.72
N SER A 904 10.69 54.70 -2.47
CA SER A 904 11.35 54.82 -3.77
C SER A 904 12.89 54.69 -3.75
N SER A 905 13.53 54.83 -2.58
CA SER A 905 14.98 54.64 -2.41
C SER A 905 15.37 53.16 -2.21
N PHE A 906 14.45 52.33 -1.71
CA PHE A 906 14.72 50.94 -1.34
C PHE A 906 15.04 50.07 -2.56
N GLY A 907 16.27 49.53 -2.57
CA GLY A 907 16.81 48.72 -3.65
C GLY A 907 17.67 47.57 -3.15
N THR A 908 18.56 47.06 -4.01
CA THR A 908 19.37 45.86 -3.73
C THR A 908 20.34 46.06 -2.57
N ASP A 909 20.86 47.27 -2.37
CA ASP A 909 21.86 47.55 -1.33
C ASP A 909 21.21 47.71 0.06
N GLN A 910 20.02 48.34 0.14
CA GLN A 910 19.21 48.40 1.36
C GLN A 910 18.74 46.99 1.78
N LEU A 911 18.24 46.19 0.84
CA LEU A 911 17.86 44.80 1.11
C LEU A 911 19.06 43.95 1.55
N ALA A 912 20.27 44.20 1.04
CA ALA A 912 21.48 43.55 1.53
C ALA A 912 21.79 43.92 2.99
N SER A 913 21.63 45.20 3.35
CA SER A 913 21.78 45.70 4.72
C SER A 913 20.79 45.06 5.70
N GLU A 914 19.49 45.03 5.37
CA GLU A 914 18.44 44.38 6.19
C GLU A 914 18.69 42.87 6.39
N MET A 915 19.24 42.22 5.35
CA MET A 915 19.61 40.81 5.42
C MET A 915 20.95 40.55 6.12
N ALA A 916 21.70 41.59 6.52
CA ALA A 916 23.05 41.52 7.10
C ALA A 916 24.06 40.75 6.22
N LEU A 917 23.95 40.91 4.89
CA LEU A 917 24.82 40.28 3.90
C LEU A 917 25.46 41.34 2.99
N SER A 918 26.61 41.03 2.37
CA SER A 918 27.07 41.87 1.26
C SER A 918 26.15 41.75 0.05
N ARG A 919 26.08 42.81 -0.78
CA ARG A 919 25.35 42.84 -2.06
C ARG A 919 25.58 41.57 -2.88
N THR A 920 26.84 41.14 -2.98
CA THR A 920 27.27 39.96 -3.74
C THR A 920 26.85 38.64 -3.07
N GLN A 921 26.93 38.54 -1.74
CA GLN A 921 26.46 37.37 -1.00
C GLN A 921 24.94 37.18 -1.12
N LEU A 922 24.15 38.25 -0.93
CA LEU A 922 22.70 38.20 -1.10
C LEU A 922 22.32 37.81 -2.55
N HIS A 923 22.95 38.44 -3.54
CA HIS A 923 22.71 38.11 -4.95
C HIS A 923 23.01 36.65 -5.25
N ARG A 924 24.20 36.15 -4.88
CA ARG A 924 24.60 34.76 -5.14
C ARG A 924 23.72 33.75 -4.40
N LYS A 925 23.32 34.03 -3.15
CA LYS A 925 22.43 33.15 -2.38
C LYS A 925 21.04 33.06 -3.01
N LEU A 926 20.39 34.18 -3.37
CA LEU A 926 19.10 34.16 -4.07
C LEU A 926 19.22 33.49 -5.46
N LYS A 927 20.32 33.76 -6.18
CA LYS A 927 20.60 33.14 -7.48
C LYS A 927 20.79 31.63 -7.37
N GLN A 928 21.43 31.11 -6.33
CA GLN A 928 21.60 29.68 -6.09
C GLN A 928 20.30 28.99 -5.61
N LEU A 929 19.53 29.63 -4.72
CA LEU A 929 18.30 29.05 -4.17
C LEU A 929 17.13 29.00 -5.17
N ILE A 930 16.87 30.10 -5.88
CA ILE A 930 15.63 30.30 -6.65
C ILE A 930 15.84 30.96 -8.03
N ASN A 931 17.08 31.08 -8.49
CA ASN A 931 17.48 31.70 -9.77
C ASN A 931 17.17 33.21 -9.94
N GLN A 932 16.54 33.85 -8.96
CA GLN A 932 16.16 35.27 -9.01
C GLN A 932 17.27 36.19 -8.51
N SER A 933 17.29 37.43 -8.99
CA SER A 933 18.16 38.50 -8.46
C SER A 933 17.41 39.37 -7.42
N PRO A 934 18.10 40.05 -6.48
CA PRO A 934 17.42 40.79 -5.42
C PRO A 934 16.56 41.95 -5.97
N GLY A 935 17.10 42.72 -6.93
CA GLY A 935 16.36 43.81 -7.58
C GLY A 935 15.19 43.33 -8.45
N GLU A 936 15.27 42.11 -8.99
CA GLU A 936 14.16 41.51 -9.72
C GLU A 936 13.04 41.04 -8.79
N MET A 937 13.39 40.49 -7.62
CA MET A 937 12.43 40.15 -6.58
C MET A 937 11.69 41.39 -6.05
N ILE A 938 12.40 42.48 -5.74
CA ILE A 938 11.81 43.77 -5.36
C ILE A 938 10.84 44.27 -6.46
N ARG A 939 11.27 44.22 -7.73
CA ARG A 939 10.45 44.63 -8.88
C ARG A 939 9.15 43.82 -8.97
N VAL A 940 9.23 42.48 -8.95
CA VAL A 940 8.05 41.60 -9.05
C VAL A 940 7.10 41.82 -7.88
N PHE A 941 7.62 41.91 -6.64
CA PHE A 941 6.79 42.17 -5.46
C PHE A 941 6.02 43.50 -5.57
N ARG A 942 6.68 44.57 -6.04
CA ARG A 942 6.05 45.87 -6.33
C ARG A 942 4.98 45.79 -7.43
N MET A 943 5.19 44.99 -8.48
CA MET A 943 4.17 44.82 -9.53
C MET A 943 2.93 44.07 -9.04
N LEU A 944 3.11 43.01 -8.26
CA LEU A 944 2.00 42.22 -7.70
C LEU A 944 1.13 43.05 -6.75
N ARG A 945 1.76 43.79 -5.82
CA ARG A 945 1.02 44.69 -4.92
C ARG A 945 0.34 45.84 -5.66
N ALA A 946 0.95 46.37 -6.72
CA ALA A 946 0.32 47.40 -7.55
C ALA A 946 -0.90 46.85 -8.31
N ASN A 947 -0.85 45.62 -8.81
CA ASN A 947 -2.00 45.01 -9.47
C ASN A 947 -3.16 44.82 -8.49
N GLU A 948 -2.87 44.37 -7.27
CA GLU A 948 -3.86 44.23 -6.20
C GLU A 948 -4.54 45.59 -5.88
N LEU A 949 -3.75 46.66 -5.69
CA LEU A 949 -4.25 48.01 -5.41
C LEU A 949 -5.06 48.60 -6.58
N LEU A 950 -4.68 48.31 -7.83
CA LEU A 950 -5.44 48.73 -9.01
C LEU A 950 -6.77 47.97 -9.14
N GLN A 951 -6.78 46.66 -8.87
CA GLN A 951 -8.01 45.86 -8.82
C GLN A 951 -8.97 46.36 -7.73
N GLN A 952 -8.43 46.70 -6.55
CA GLN A 952 -9.19 47.31 -5.45
C GLN A 952 -9.60 48.77 -5.72
N SER A 953 -9.23 49.36 -6.86
CA SER A 953 -9.46 50.77 -7.21
C SER A 953 -8.96 51.77 -6.15
N ALA A 954 -7.85 51.44 -5.48
CA ALA A 954 -7.31 52.18 -4.33
C ALA A 954 -6.74 53.58 -4.67
N GLY A 955 -6.57 53.89 -5.96
CA GLY A 955 -6.11 55.18 -6.46
C GLY A 955 -5.98 55.18 -7.98
N THR A 956 -5.57 56.31 -8.55
CA THR A 956 -5.20 56.40 -9.98
C THR A 956 -3.90 55.63 -10.26
N VAL A 957 -3.64 55.36 -11.54
CA VAL A 957 -2.40 54.70 -12.01
C VAL A 957 -1.12 55.41 -11.53
N ALA A 958 -1.16 56.73 -11.35
CA ALA A 958 -0.03 57.49 -10.82
C ALA A 958 0.11 57.30 -9.30
N GLU A 959 -0.98 57.42 -8.55
CA GLU A 959 -0.99 57.26 -7.09
C GLU A 959 -0.58 55.84 -6.67
N VAL A 960 -1.10 54.80 -7.31
CA VAL A 960 -0.69 53.42 -7.04
C VAL A 960 0.79 53.19 -7.39
N GLY A 961 1.31 53.84 -8.43
CA GLY A 961 2.74 53.82 -8.75
C GLY A 961 3.59 54.37 -7.60
N TYR A 962 3.19 55.48 -6.99
CA TYR A 962 3.86 56.03 -5.80
C TYR A 962 3.69 55.13 -4.57
N MET A 963 2.50 54.53 -4.34
CA MET A 963 2.24 53.58 -3.24
C MET A 963 3.12 52.32 -3.31
N VAL A 964 3.63 51.93 -4.48
CA VAL A 964 4.61 50.83 -4.61
C VAL A 964 6.04 51.30 -4.88
N GLY A 965 6.40 52.50 -4.42
CA GLY A 965 7.78 52.99 -4.43
C GLY A 965 8.35 53.26 -5.82
N TYR A 966 7.53 53.67 -6.80
CA TYR A 966 8.02 54.22 -8.07
C TYR A 966 7.96 55.74 -8.07
N GLY A 967 9.11 56.40 -7.99
CA GLY A 967 9.23 57.86 -8.11
C GLY A 967 8.85 58.45 -9.48
N ASN A 968 8.47 57.62 -10.46
CA ASN A 968 8.00 58.06 -11.78
C ASN A 968 6.90 57.11 -12.33
N PRO A 969 5.64 57.58 -12.49
CA PRO A 969 4.53 56.80 -13.03
C PRO A 969 4.72 56.22 -14.44
N ALA A 970 5.57 56.82 -15.29
CA ALA A 970 5.88 56.26 -16.60
C ALA A 970 6.73 54.99 -16.48
N ASN A 971 7.76 55.01 -15.62
CA ASN A 971 8.60 53.85 -15.34
C ASN A 971 7.81 52.72 -14.66
N PHE A 972 6.85 53.08 -13.79
CA PHE A 972 5.87 52.15 -13.23
C PHE A 972 5.04 51.49 -14.33
N SER A 973 4.39 52.28 -15.18
CA SER A 973 3.51 51.80 -16.25
C SER A 973 4.24 50.89 -17.24
N THR A 974 5.49 51.20 -17.60
CA THR A 974 6.34 50.35 -18.44
C THR A 974 6.71 49.04 -17.74
N SER A 975 7.04 49.08 -16.44
CA SER A 975 7.37 47.88 -15.65
C SER A 975 6.17 46.94 -15.54
N PHE A 976 4.99 47.49 -15.25
CA PHE A 976 3.74 46.77 -15.09
C PHE A 976 3.32 46.09 -16.40
N THR A 977 3.34 46.84 -17.50
CA THR A 977 3.00 46.32 -18.84
C THR A 977 3.97 45.21 -19.27
N LYS A 978 5.27 45.34 -18.94
CA LYS A 978 6.29 44.32 -19.23
C LYS A 978 6.10 43.03 -18.41
N HIS A 979 5.50 43.12 -17.21
CA HIS A 979 5.31 41.98 -16.32
C HIS A 979 4.00 41.24 -16.58
N PHE A 980 2.88 41.96 -16.65
CA PHE A 980 1.55 41.37 -16.84
C PHE A 980 1.08 41.27 -18.31
N GLY A 981 1.77 41.92 -19.24
CA GLY A 981 1.42 41.93 -20.66
C GLY A 981 0.27 42.88 -21.05
N TYR A 982 -0.19 43.73 -20.13
CA TYR A 982 -1.26 44.72 -20.37
C TYR A 982 -1.05 45.99 -19.50
N PRO A 983 -1.59 47.16 -19.91
CA PRO A 983 -1.32 48.42 -19.22
C PRO A 983 -2.08 48.53 -17.87
N PRO A 984 -1.56 49.28 -16.88
CA PRO A 984 -2.21 49.46 -15.57
C PRO A 984 -3.68 49.91 -15.62
N SER A 985 -4.05 50.72 -16.63
CA SER A 985 -5.40 51.23 -16.84
C SER A 985 -6.44 50.18 -17.27
N GLU A 986 -6.01 48.95 -17.56
CA GLU A 986 -6.88 47.79 -17.80
C GLU A 986 -7.03 46.87 -16.57
N ALA A 987 -6.20 47.00 -15.54
CA ALA A 987 -6.22 46.08 -14.39
C ALA A 987 -7.58 46.04 -13.69
N ALA A 988 -8.18 47.22 -13.46
CA ALA A 988 -9.53 47.39 -12.90
C ALA A 988 -10.70 47.05 -13.87
N LYS A 989 -10.40 46.49 -15.06
CA LYS A 989 -11.41 46.08 -16.06
C LYS A 989 -11.33 44.59 -16.44
N ARG A 990 -10.36 43.86 -15.88
CA ARG A 990 -10.09 42.44 -16.19
C ARG A 990 -10.59 41.48 -15.10
N PHE A 991 -11.23 42.02 -14.06
CA PHE A 991 -11.82 41.33 -12.90
C PHE A 991 -13.16 41.98 -12.56
#